data_AF-A0A1H8AVJ6-F1
#
_entry.id   AF-A0A1H8AVJ6-F1
#
_cell.length_a   1.000
_cell.length_b   1.000
_cell.length_c   1.000
_cell.angle_alpha   90.00
_cell.angle_beta   90.00
_cell.angle_gamma   90.00
#
_symmetry.space_group_name_H-M   'P 1'
#
loop_
_entity.id
_entity.type
_entity.pdbx_description
1 polymer ?
#
loop_
_entity_poly.entity_id
_entity_poly.type
_entity_poly.pdbx_seq_one_letter_code
_entity_poly.pdbx_strand_id
1 'polypeptide(L)'
;MHISSRALAVYATSLSLLLSGCSGSSDSSTSTSAASSASGPAISLQPASAIIPAGSNSVLSVVATGSGLTYQWYLGGAAIADATAATYTATEAGTYYVVVTSSAGSVTSANAVITVSSAPVITAQPSGATILTGTSQTLSVTADGLELGYQWYKDGTAIDGATRPTYAASAAGSYTVAITNTAGTTTSSAAVIAVSSSVTAPSINVQPVAQTVNAGTSATLWVTVNGVSPSYQWYRNDVAIAGATDRIYKINTTNASSAGNYKVVVTNTAGAVTSASVALTVNVVSAGANTPAVVNAANAFLATLSADQKTVASSATSSTTVLFDYALANANQWTNLPGSRHGLRLNASTLSAAQLAAANLVIAKALSANGITLLNELRAADQVLAGGMASGGGAGGGGTMPGGATPPTDGTFTPPTDGTFTPPTDGAGAGAGGAGGTGGTGFALDYGSDLYSIAFVGTPSATSPWILQIAGHHLAYNITYNTGKVSATPNFVGVEPPNWTVGADGVVDVKANASSAGKQHAPMEKQRAAVYNLAQAIYADSASSAAAKLPGTFTDVIMGASGNSDGNFKSLVYPTSGRGLQYSAMNARQQTYVRAAIEAWVNTQASDVAATLLGAYLADDALANTYVAYGVGQNGVKADFSAYPNAAASPLEAQHSYIRIDGPRVWIEFVVQQGVVYGTDIHYHTIWRDKTNDYGGSF
;
A
#
# COMPACT_ATOMS: atom_id res chain seq x y z
N MET A 1 34.88 21.18 -32.34
CA MET A 1 35.44 22.51 -32.01
C MET A 1 35.04 22.84 -30.58
N HIS A 2 35.94 22.61 -29.62
CA HIS A 2 35.89 23.17 -28.26
C HIS A 2 37.30 22.99 -27.67
N ILE A 3 37.87 24.10 -27.21
CA ILE A 3 39.26 24.25 -26.74
C ILE A 3 39.25 24.15 -25.21
N SER A 4 40.19 23.42 -24.59
CA SER A 4 40.94 23.93 -23.43
C SER A 4 42.13 23.04 -23.00
N SER A 5 43.32 23.60 -23.20
CA SER A 5 44.52 23.70 -22.35
C SER A 5 45.24 22.51 -21.65
N ARG A 6 46.53 22.38 -22.04
CA ARG A 6 47.79 22.17 -21.24
C ARG A 6 47.94 20.83 -20.46
N ALA A 7 49.11 20.19 -20.34
CA ALA A 7 50.49 20.68 -20.24
C ALA A 7 51.55 19.64 -20.70
N LEU A 8 52.75 20.17 -20.97
CA LEU A 8 54.01 19.49 -21.30
C LEU A 8 54.52 18.56 -20.18
N ALA A 9 55.15 17.45 -20.57
CA ALA A 9 56.24 16.83 -19.83
C ALA A 9 57.36 16.47 -20.83
N VAL A 10 58.51 17.14 -20.68
CA VAL A 10 59.75 16.93 -21.44
C VAL A 10 60.62 15.95 -20.64
N TYR A 11 61.06 14.88 -21.29
CA TYR A 11 62.10 13.98 -20.81
C TYR A 11 63.47 14.68 -20.88
N ALA A 12 64.26 14.54 -19.82
CA ALA A 12 65.66 14.92 -19.78
C ALA A 12 66.55 13.83 -20.39
N THR A 13 67.60 14.21 -21.13
CA THR A 13 68.82 13.39 -21.24
C THR A 13 70.06 14.23 -21.55
N SER A 14 71.05 14.07 -20.66
CA SER A 14 72.51 13.91 -20.86
C SER A 14 73.44 15.03 -21.38
N LEU A 15 74.31 15.47 -20.47
CA LEU A 15 75.78 15.31 -20.42
C LEU A 15 76.65 15.69 -21.64
N SER A 16 77.64 16.57 -21.43
CA SER A 16 78.98 16.53 -22.05
C SER A 16 80.00 17.41 -21.29
N LEU A 17 81.26 17.01 -21.33
CA LEU A 17 82.41 17.36 -20.46
C LEU A 17 83.52 18.06 -21.27
N LEU A 18 84.40 18.85 -20.60
CA LEU A 18 85.76 19.33 -20.97
C LEU A 18 85.83 20.42 -22.10
N LEU A 19 86.76 21.39 -22.17
CA LEU A 19 88.14 21.56 -21.66
C LEU A 19 88.58 23.05 -21.66
N SER A 20 89.66 23.34 -20.92
CA SER A 20 90.41 24.59 -20.67
C SER A 20 90.83 25.50 -21.84
N GLY A 21 91.17 26.77 -21.54
CA GLY A 21 92.00 27.64 -22.39
C GLY A 21 92.24 29.07 -21.87
N CYS A 22 93.52 29.36 -21.57
CA CYS A 22 94.16 30.54 -20.96
C CYS A 22 93.93 31.99 -21.50
N SER A 23 94.15 32.92 -20.55
CA SER A 23 95.04 34.12 -20.57
C SER A 23 94.64 35.47 -21.20
N GLY A 24 95.04 36.55 -20.47
CA GLY A 24 95.28 37.92 -20.95
C GLY A 24 94.45 38.97 -20.19
N SER A 25 94.98 39.59 -19.11
CA SER A 25 95.63 40.92 -19.08
C SER A 25 94.65 42.06 -19.38
N SER A 26 94.56 43.20 -18.70
CA SER A 26 95.20 43.82 -17.53
C SER A 26 94.47 45.16 -17.41
N ASP A 27 94.12 45.61 -16.20
CA ASP A 27 94.23 47.04 -15.89
C ASP A 27 94.26 47.26 -14.38
N SER A 28 95.30 47.97 -13.97
CA SER A 28 95.57 48.39 -12.61
C SER A 28 95.05 49.80 -12.40
N SER A 29 94.28 50.04 -11.33
CA SER A 29 94.32 51.31 -10.62
C SER A 29 94.06 51.11 -9.13
N THR A 30 94.68 52.00 -8.36
CA THR A 30 95.15 51.86 -6.98
C THR A 30 94.10 52.17 -5.91
N SER A 31 94.16 51.36 -4.84
CA SER A 31 93.94 51.66 -3.41
C SER A 31 92.82 52.61 -2.97
N THR A 32 91.91 52.10 -2.14
CA THR A 32 91.69 52.60 -0.77
C THR A 32 90.93 51.55 0.05
N SER A 33 91.30 51.43 1.31
CA SER A 33 90.77 50.52 2.32
C SER A 33 89.29 50.75 2.62
N ALA A 34 88.46 49.73 2.38
CA ALA A 34 87.16 49.58 3.02
C ALA A 34 87.13 48.20 3.69
N ALA A 35 86.92 48.17 5.00
CA ALA A 35 86.55 46.94 5.69
C ALA A 35 85.26 46.44 5.06
N SER A 36 85.36 45.40 4.22
CA SER A 36 84.22 44.71 3.65
C SER A 36 83.42 44.13 4.81
N SER A 37 82.21 44.65 5.02
CA SER A 37 81.19 44.00 5.83
C SER A 37 81.11 42.56 5.33
N ALA A 38 81.52 41.58 6.15
CA ALA A 38 81.43 40.19 5.77
C ALA A 38 79.97 39.90 5.45
N SER A 39 79.66 39.70 4.16
CA SER A 39 78.32 39.30 3.75
C SER A 39 78.06 37.95 4.40
N GLY A 40 76.99 37.87 5.21
CA GLY A 40 76.57 36.63 5.86
C GLY A 40 76.33 35.50 4.85
N PRO A 41 76.23 34.26 5.33
CA PRO A 41 76.04 33.12 4.44
C PRO A 41 74.70 33.25 3.70
N ALA A 42 74.68 32.97 2.39
CA ALA A 42 73.46 32.99 1.57
C ALA A 42 73.35 31.70 0.75
N ILE A 43 72.15 31.11 0.70
CA ILE A 43 71.89 29.85 -0.04
C ILE A 43 71.33 30.17 -1.42
N SER A 44 71.98 29.68 -2.48
CA SER A 44 71.56 29.83 -3.87
C SER A 44 70.98 28.56 -4.50
N LEU A 45 71.25 27.38 -3.92
CA LEU A 45 70.58 26.12 -4.27
C LEU A 45 70.10 25.43 -3.00
N GLN A 46 68.79 25.19 -2.93
CA GLN A 46 68.14 24.50 -1.83
C GLN A 46 68.21 22.97 -2.03
N PRO A 47 68.22 22.17 -0.95
CA PRO A 47 68.03 20.73 -1.05
C PRO A 47 66.63 20.41 -1.59
N ALA A 48 66.52 19.36 -2.40
CA ALA A 48 65.27 18.94 -3.03
C ALA A 48 64.65 17.72 -2.32
N SER A 49 63.33 17.72 -2.19
CA SER A 49 62.57 16.54 -1.75
C SER A 49 62.70 15.38 -2.73
N ALA A 50 62.63 14.15 -2.24
CA ALA A 50 62.70 12.95 -3.06
C ALA A 50 61.87 11.79 -2.47
N ILE A 51 61.44 10.87 -3.33
CA ILE A 51 60.93 9.56 -2.95
C ILE A 51 62.04 8.56 -3.23
N ILE A 52 62.48 7.81 -2.22
CA ILE A 52 63.50 6.77 -2.35
C ILE A 52 62.91 5.40 -2.02
N PRO A 53 63.27 4.33 -2.75
CA PRO A 53 62.94 2.97 -2.32
C PRO A 53 63.55 2.64 -0.96
N ALA A 54 62.88 1.80 -0.17
CA ALA A 54 63.44 1.27 1.07
C ALA A 54 64.81 0.63 0.84
N GLY A 55 65.81 1.04 1.64
CA GLY A 55 67.21 0.59 1.52
C GLY A 55 68.05 1.34 0.47
N SER A 56 67.48 2.31 -0.25
CA SER A 56 68.22 3.23 -1.12
C SER A 56 68.58 4.54 -0.41
N ASN A 57 69.18 5.49 -1.12
CA ASN A 57 69.47 6.83 -0.60
C ASN A 57 69.18 7.93 -1.62
N SER A 58 69.09 9.16 -1.14
CA SER A 58 69.12 10.38 -1.94
C SER A 58 70.21 11.31 -1.42
N VAL A 59 71.00 11.90 -2.33
CA VAL A 59 71.99 12.90 -1.94
C VAL A 59 71.34 14.27 -1.92
N LEU A 60 71.17 14.82 -0.73
CA LEU A 60 70.78 16.20 -0.52
C LEU A 60 72.01 17.09 -0.69
N SER A 61 71.85 18.23 -1.36
CA SER A 61 72.93 19.19 -1.59
C SER A 61 72.44 20.62 -1.37
N VAL A 62 73.31 21.46 -0.80
CA VAL A 62 73.12 22.91 -0.72
C VAL A 62 74.27 23.63 -1.42
N VAL A 63 73.98 24.72 -2.12
CA VAL A 63 75.01 25.65 -2.60
C VAL A 63 74.84 26.95 -1.85
N ALA A 64 75.90 27.39 -1.17
CA ALA A 64 75.91 28.61 -0.38
C ALA A 64 77.15 29.45 -0.67
N THR A 65 77.01 30.77 -0.61
CA THR A 65 78.08 31.76 -0.77
C THR A 65 78.41 32.41 0.57
N GLY A 66 79.69 32.73 0.79
CA GLY A 66 80.22 33.34 2.02
C GLY A 66 81.63 32.80 2.32
N SER A 67 82.35 33.43 3.24
CA SER A 67 83.69 32.98 3.66
C SER A 67 83.62 32.17 4.96
N GLY A 68 84.44 31.13 5.08
CA GLY A 68 84.53 30.30 6.29
C GLY A 68 83.23 29.57 6.64
N LEU A 69 82.52 29.03 5.65
CA LEU A 69 81.25 28.35 5.85
C LEU A 69 81.41 27.01 6.56
N THR A 70 80.52 26.76 7.51
CA THR A 70 80.31 25.47 8.17
C THR A 70 78.87 25.03 7.98
N TYR A 71 78.62 23.73 7.94
CA TYR A 71 77.31 23.15 7.69
C TYR A 71 76.92 22.24 8.84
N GLN A 72 75.63 22.15 9.12
CA GLN A 72 75.07 21.14 10.01
C GLN A 72 73.70 20.71 9.49
N TRP A 73 73.55 19.44 9.13
CA TRP A 73 72.26 18.89 8.71
C TRP A 73 71.40 18.49 9.91
N TYR A 74 70.09 18.61 9.73
CA TYR A 74 69.07 18.27 10.71
C TYR A 74 68.04 17.33 10.09
N LEU A 75 67.55 16.37 10.88
CA LEU A 75 66.42 15.51 10.55
C LEU A 75 65.34 15.66 11.63
N GLY A 76 64.12 16.05 11.24
CA GLY A 76 63.01 16.18 12.18
C GLY A 76 63.27 17.17 13.33
N GLY A 77 64.18 18.14 13.12
CA GLY A 77 64.59 19.13 14.13
C GLY A 77 65.81 18.75 14.98
N ALA A 78 66.31 17.52 14.91
CA ALA A 78 67.52 17.10 15.61
C ALA A 78 68.77 17.21 14.72
N ALA A 79 69.88 17.67 15.27
CA ALA A 79 71.15 17.72 14.54
C ALA A 79 71.67 16.30 14.27
N ILE A 80 72.03 16.03 13.02
CA ILE A 80 72.60 14.75 12.61
C ILE A 80 74.09 14.76 12.91
N ALA A 81 74.57 13.85 13.75
CA ALA A 81 75.98 13.79 14.14
C ALA A 81 76.90 13.74 12.90
N ASP A 82 77.98 14.53 12.95
CA ASP A 82 79.05 14.61 11.95
C ASP A 82 78.63 15.02 10.52
N ALA A 83 77.36 15.33 10.28
CA ALA A 83 76.83 15.78 8.99
C ALA A 83 77.18 17.26 8.71
N THR A 84 78.45 17.53 8.43
CA THR A 84 79.04 18.88 8.36
C THR A 84 79.47 19.33 6.95
N ALA A 85 79.15 18.53 5.93
CA ALA A 85 79.43 18.85 4.53
C ALA A 85 78.26 19.58 3.86
N ALA A 86 78.53 20.22 2.71
CA ALA A 86 77.50 20.82 1.86
C ALA A 86 76.53 19.79 1.20
N THR A 87 76.80 18.50 1.39
CA THR A 87 75.93 17.41 0.94
C THR A 87 75.67 16.44 2.10
N TYR A 88 74.53 15.75 2.05
CA TYR A 88 74.17 14.71 2.99
C TYR A 88 73.45 13.57 2.27
N THR A 89 73.85 12.32 2.52
CA THR A 89 73.21 11.14 1.95
C THR A 89 72.08 10.71 2.87
N ALA A 90 70.84 11.02 2.50
CA ALA A 90 69.65 10.66 3.26
C ALA A 90 69.17 9.25 2.89
N THR A 91 69.04 8.38 3.88
CA THR A 91 68.52 7.01 3.77
C THR A 91 67.20 6.80 4.48
N GLU A 92 66.78 7.75 5.32
CA GLU A 92 65.60 7.64 6.16
C GLU A 92 64.50 8.62 5.72
N ALA A 93 63.25 8.26 5.99
CA ALA A 93 62.13 9.15 5.74
C ALA A 93 62.13 10.30 6.76
N GLY A 94 61.89 11.52 6.29
CA GLY A 94 61.70 12.67 7.16
C GLY A 94 62.06 13.99 6.49
N THR A 95 61.95 15.05 7.29
CA THR A 95 62.22 16.41 6.83
C THR A 95 63.65 16.79 7.19
N TYR A 96 64.44 17.05 6.15
CA TYR A 96 65.82 17.47 6.25
C TYR A 96 65.96 18.96 5.96
N TYR A 97 66.86 19.63 6.68
CA TYR A 97 67.34 20.96 6.36
C TYR A 97 68.78 21.12 6.85
N VAL A 98 69.48 22.12 6.34
CA VAL A 98 70.86 22.43 6.73
C VAL A 98 70.95 23.86 7.22
N VAL A 99 71.67 24.05 8.33
CA VAL A 99 72.04 25.39 8.80
C VAL A 99 73.47 25.65 8.34
N VAL A 100 73.65 26.75 7.59
CA VAL A 100 74.96 27.21 7.10
C VAL A 100 75.40 28.38 7.95
N THR A 101 76.56 28.28 8.58
CA THR A 101 77.08 29.27 9.54
C THR A 101 78.43 29.81 9.09
N SER A 102 78.63 31.11 9.29
CA SER A 102 79.92 31.80 9.17
C SER A 102 80.15 32.71 10.39
N SER A 103 81.31 33.37 10.46
CA SER A 103 81.58 34.40 11.46
C SER A 103 80.62 35.61 11.38
N ALA A 104 79.92 35.80 10.26
CA ALA A 104 78.97 36.89 10.04
C ALA A 104 77.50 36.52 10.31
N GLY A 105 77.21 35.28 10.73
CA GLY A 105 75.85 34.81 11.05
C GLY A 105 75.52 33.45 10.44
N SER A 106 74.24 33.05 10.51
CA SER A 106 73.74 31.78 9.97
C SER A 106 72.49 31.94 9.10
N VAL A 107 72.29 31.01 8.17
CA VAL A 107 71.08 30.88 7.35
C VAL A 107 70.62 29.42 7.34
N THR A 108 69.30 29.21 7.43
CA THR A 108 68.70 27.86 7.37
C THR A 108 68.13 27.62 5.99
N SER A 109 68.37 26.43 5.42
CA SER A 109 67.79 26.05 4.13
C SER A 109 66.28 25.88 4.21
N ALA A 110 65.63 25.80 3.05
CA ALA A 110 64.29 25.24 2.95
C ALA A 110 64.30 23.74 3.33
N ASN A 111 63.12 23.23 3.70
CA ASN A 111 62.92 21.82 4.02
C ASN A 111 62.92 20.96 2.75
N ALA A 112 63.71 19.89 2.76
CA ALA A 112 63.65 18.79 1.80
C ALA A 112 63.00 17.58 2.48
N VAL A 113 61.90 17.07 1.94
CA VAL A 113 61.20 15.90 2.48
C VAL A 113 61.64 14.65 1.74
N ILE A 114 62.21 13.71 2.47
CA ILE A 114 62.49 12.37 1.97
C ILE A 114 61.33 11.47 2.39
N THR A 115 60.71 10.82 1.41
CA THR A 115 59.74 9.75 1.67
C THR A 115 60.35 8.43 1.23
N VAL A 116 60.16 7.39 2.03
CA VAL A 116 60.61 6.05 1.70
C VAL A 116 59.43 5.27 1.14
N SER A 117 59.52 4.84 -0.13
CA SER A 117 58.53 3.98 -0.75
C SER A 117 58.85 2.50 -0.49
N SER A 118 57.80 1.71 -0.27
CA SER A 118 57.87 0.24 -0.22
C SER A 118 57.21 -0.37 -1.45
N ALA A 119 57.55 -1.62 -1.76
CA ALA A 119 56.87 -2.37 -2.80
C ALA A 119 55.35 -2.43 -2.53
N PRO A 120 54.51 -2.53 -3.57
CA PRO A 120 53.05 -2.56 -3.41
C PRO A 120 52.59 -3.74 -2.54
N VAL A 121 51.55 -3.54 -1.74
CA VAL A 121 50.95 -4.60 -0.91
C VAL A 121 49.53 -4.87 -1.39
N ILE A 122 49.24 -6.11 -1.81
CA ILE A 122 47.88 -6.50 -2.21
C ILE A 122 47.04 -6.74 -0.96
N THR A 123 45.98 -5.95 -0.81
CA THR A 123 45.03 -6.02 0.31
C THR A 123 43.74 -6.76 -0.04
N ALA A 124 43.40 -6.89 -1.33
CA ALA A 124 42.33 -7.75 -1.81
C ALA A 124 42.72 -8.47 -3.10
N GLN A 125 42.65 -9.80 -3.08
CA GLN A 125 43.00 -10.67 -4.21
C GLN A 125 41.85 -10.77 -5.22
N PRO A 126 42.14 -10.94 -6.52
CA PRO A 126 41.10 -11.29 -7.49
C PRO A 126 40.56 -12.70 -7.21
N SER A 127 39.26 -12.89 -7.44
CA SER A 127 38.57 -14.17 -7.22
C SER A 127 38.23 -14.85 -8.54
N GLY A 128 38.47 -16.16 -8.63
CA GLY A 128 38.09 -16.98 -9.78
C GLY A 128 36.58 -17.21 -9.89
N ALA A 129 36.12 -17.66 -11.06
CA ALA A 129 34.71 -17.95 -11.32
C ALA A 129 34.55 -18.95 -12.47
N THR A 130 33.36 -19.56 -12.58
CA THR A 130 32.94 -20.24 -13.82
C THR A 130 31.98 -19.33 -14.58
N ILE A 131 32.31 -19.01 -15.82
CA ILE A 131 31.50 -18.17 -16.71
C ILE A 131 30.90 -19.00 -17.85
N LEU A 132 29.86 -18.47 -18.47
CA LEU A 132 29.23 -19.10 -19.64
C LEU A 132 29.95 -18.68 -20.92
N THR A 133 29.96 -19.57 -21.91
CA THR A 133 30.48 -19.26 -23.24
C THR A 133 29.83 -17.97 -23.77
N GLY A 134 30.66 -16.97 -24.12
CA GLY A 134 30.20 -15.66 -24.62
C GLY A 134 29.95 -14.59 -23.54
N THR A 135 30.12 -14.91 -22.25
CA THR A 135 30.02 -13.94 -21.13
C THR A 135 31.41 -13.58 -20.58
N SER A 136 31.48 -12.64 -19.63
CA SER A 136 32.71 -12.29 -18.91
C SER A 136 32.49 -12.08 -17.41
N GLN A 137 33.54 -12.33 -16.63
CA GLN A 137 33.63 -11.98 -15.21
C GLN A 137 34.62 -10.83 -15.03
N THR A 138 34.23 -9.79 -14.30
CA THR A 138 35.17 -8.73 -13.90
C THR A 138 36.01 -9.21 -12.73
N LEU A 139 37.32 -9.31 -12.95
CA LEU A 139 38.34 -9.49 -11.92
C LEU A 139 38.74 -8.12 -11.38
N SER A 140 39.00 -8.03 -10.08
CA SER A 140 39.43 -6.80 -9.40
C SER A 140 40.52 -7.09 -8.37
N VAL A 141 41.44 -6.16 -8.20
CA VAL A 141 42.47 -6.19 -7.16
C VAL A 141 42.45 -4.88 -6.37
N THR A 142 42.82 -4.93 -5.10
CA THR A 142 43.08 -3.73 -4.28
C THR A 142 44.48 -3.84 -3.71
N ALA A 143 45.24 -2.74 -3.77
CA ALA A 143 46.60 -2.68 -3.28
C ALA A 143 46.95 -1.30 -2.72
N ASP A 144 47.81 -1.31 -1.72
CA ASP A 144 48.38 -0.11 -1.10
C ASP A 144 49.80 0.12 -1.63
N GLY A 145 50.14 1.39 -1.87
CA GLY A 145 51.45 1.83 -2.30
C GLY A 145 51.39 3.11 -3.12
N LEU A 146 52.54 3.77 -3.28
CA LEU A 146 52.67 4.98 -4.07
C LEU A 146 52.80 4.62 -5.57
N GLU A 147 52.18 5.43 -6.43
CA GLU A 147 52.36 5.40 -7.89
C GLU A 147 52.21 4.00 -8.54
N LEU A 148 51.12 3.30 -8.20
CA LEU A 148 50.89 1.93 -8.65
C LEU A 148 50.58 1.83 -10.16
N GLY A 149 51.38 1.05 -10.88
CA GLY A 149 51.09 0.54 -12.21
C GLY A 149 50.58 -0.91 -12.17
N TYR A 150 49.69 -1.28 -13.10
CA TYR A 150 49.08 -2.62 -13.18
C TYR A 150 49.36 -3.26 -14.54
N GLN A 151 49.46 -4.59 -14.57
CA GLN A 151 49.45 -5.39 -15.79
C GLN A 151 48.82 -6.75 -15.51
N TRP A 152 47.72 -7.07 -16.20
CA TRP A 152 47.10 -8.40 -16.12
C TRP A 152 47.77 -9.41 -17.04
N TYR A 153 47.78 -10.66 -16.59
CA TYR A 153 48.31 -11.82 -17.30
C TYR A 153 47.23 -12.89 -17.37
N LYS A 154 47.23 -13.64 -18.47
CA LYS A 154 46.47 -14.88 -18.64
C LYS A 154 47.46 -16.00 -18.90
N ASP A 155 47.45 -17.03 -18.05
CA ASP A 155 48.31 -18.22 -18.18
C ASP A 155 49.81 -17.83 -18.33
N GLY A 156 50.24 -16.81 -17.59
CA GLY A 156 51.61 -16.29 -17.61
C GLY A 156 51.94 -15.32 -18.76
N THR A 157 51.03 -15.09 -19.70
CA THR A 157 51.22 -14.15 -20.83
C THR A 157 50.54 -12.81 -20.54
N ALA A 158 51.25 -11.70 -20.77
CA ALA A 158 50.70 -10.35 -20.58
C ALA A 158 49.52 -10.11 -21.53
N ILE A 159 48.45 -9.49 -21.01
CA ILE A 159 47.29 -9.09 -21.79
C ILE A 159 47.48 -7.63 -22.22
N ASP A 160 47.60 -7.39 -23.52
CA ASP A 160 47.86 -6.05 -24.07
C ASP A 160 46.80 -5.03 -23.60
N GLY A 161 47.29 -3.90 -23.08
CA GLY A 161 46.45 -2.79 -22.62
C GLY A 161 45.69 -3.02 -21.30
N ALA A 162 45.84 -4.18 -20.66
CA ALA A 162 45.19 -4.49 -19.39
C ALA A 162 45.95 -3.88 -18.18
N THR A 163 45.94 -2.55 -18.09
CA THR A 163 46.73 -1.78 -17.12
C THR A 163 45.91 -1.10 -16.01
N ARG A 164 44.68 -1.57 -15.79
CA ARG A 164 43.75 -1.08 -14.75
C ARG A 164 43.67 -2.06 -13.58
N PRO A 165 43.22 -1.62 -12.39
CA PRO A 165 42.99 -2.52 -11.24
C PRO A 165 41.84 -3.52 -11.46
N THR A 166 41.14 -3.45 -12.60
CA THR A 166 40.08 -4.40 -12.99
C THR A 166 40.26 -4.89 -14.42
N TYR A 167 39.81 -6.11 -14.70
CA TYR A 167 39.83 -6.73 -16.03
C TYR A 167 38.62 -7.64 -16.25
N ALA A 168 37.95 -7.53 -17.40
CA ALA A 168 36.81 -8.37 -17.75
C ALA A 168 37.28 -9.65 -18.48
N ALA A 169 37.39 -10.75 -17.76
CA ALA A 169 37.83 -12.04 -18.30
C ALA A 169 36.66 -12.81 -18.94
N SER A 170 36.76 -13.08 -20.24
CA SER A 170 35.75 -13.81 -21.03
C SER A 170 36.18 -15.20 -21.49
N ALA A 171 37.40 -15.62 -21.14
CA ALA A 171 37.99 -16.86 -21.59
C ALA A 171 38.50 -17.70 -20.41
N ALA A 172 38.53 -19.01 -20.57
CA ALA A 172 39.08 -19.90 -19.56
C ALA A 172 40.60 -19.68 -19.46
N GLY A 173 41.11 -19.67 -18.23
CA GLY A 173 42.53 -19.48 -17.94
C GLY A 173 42.78 -19.03 -16.50
N SER A 174 44.04 -19.05 -16.11
CA SER A 174 44.54 -18.54 -14.82
C SER A 174 44.96 -17.09 -14.97
N TYR A 175 44.28 -16.18 -14.27
CA TYR A 175 44.56 -14.74 -14.35
C TYR A 175 45.32 -14.24 -13.13
N THR A 176 46.39 -13.49 -13.36
CA THR A 176 47.15 -12.78 -12.31
C THR A 176 47.35 -11.32 -12.70
N VAL A 177 47.64 -10.46 -11.72
CA VAL A 177 48.01 -9.06 -11.97
C VAL A 177 49.32 -8.74 -11.26
N ALA A 178 50.27 -8.17 -11.99
CA ALA A 178 51.47 -7.59 -11.42
C ALA A 178 51.23 -6.11 -11.13
N ILE A 179 51.52 -5.69 -9.89
CA ILE A 179 51.40 -4.32 -9.42
C ILE A 179 52.79 -3.81 -9.12
N THR A 180 53.19 -2.71 -9.76
CA THR A 180 54.58 -2.21 -9.71
C THR A 180 54.61 -0.75 -9.28
N ASN A 181 55.62 -0.39 -8.50
CA ASN A 181 56.06 0.98 -8.28
C ASN A 181 57.60 1.06 -8.30
N THR A 182 58.15 2.23 -8.00
CA THR A 182 59.61 2.44 -7.98
C THR A 182 60.37 1.60 -6.96
N ALA A 183 59.69 1.10 -5.92
CA ALA A 183 60.28 0.24 -4.90
C ALA A 183 60.19 -1.26 -5.21
N GLY A 184 59.39 -1.67 -6.19
CA GLY A 184 59.33 -3.05 -6.64
C GLY A 184 57.98 -3.47 -7.22
N THR A 185 57.82 -4.78 -7.38
CA THR A 185 56.61 -5.41 -7.95
C THR A 185 56.08 -6.48 -7.00
N THR A 186 54.76 -6.54 -6.86
CA THR A 186 54.03 -7.63 -6.20
C THR A 186 53.02 -8.23 -7.18
N THR A 187 52.93 -9.56 -7.23
CA THR A 187 51.99 -10.27 -8.09
C THR A 187 50.86 -10.89 -7.28
N SER A 188 49.64 -10.82 -7.80
CA SER A 188 48.47 -11.42 -7.16
C SER A 188 48.52 -12.95 -7.14
N SER A 189 47.70 -13.54 -6.27
CA SER A 189 47.30 -14.94 -6.43
C SER A 189 46.53 -15.13 -7.75
N ALA A 190 46.52 -16.36 -8.25
CA ALA A 190 45.82 -16.72 -9.48
C ALA A 190 44.29 -16.78 -9.27
N ALA A 191 43.55 -16.03 -10.07
CA ALA A 191 42.11 -16.15 -10.22
C ALA A 191 41.79 -17.03 -11.44
N VAL A 192 41.32 -18.26 -11.20
CA VAL A 192 40.99 -19.20 -12.27
C VAL A 192 39.61 -18.91 -12.83
N ILE A 193 39.53 -18.64 -14.13
CA ILE A 193 38.28 -18.60 -14.89
C ILE A 193 38.10 -19.92 -15.62
N ALA A 194 36.97 -20.59 -15.38
CA ALA A 194 36.51 -21.72 -16.18
C ALA A 194 35.40 -21.24 -17.13
N VAL A 195 35.37 -21.76 -18.37
CA VAL A 195 34.28 -21.50 -19.32
C VAL A 195 33.50 -22.78 -19.49
N SER A 196 32.22 -22.75 -19.14
CA SER A 196 31.31 -23.87 -19.40
C SER A 196 30.57 -23.66 -20.73
N SER A 197 30.51 -24.72 -21.55
CA SER A 197 29.67 -24.82 -22.74
C SER A 197 28.30 -25.44 -22.47
N SER A 198 28.11 -26.04 -21.29
CA SER A 198 26.84 -26.65 -20.88
C SER A 198 26.33 -26.00 -19.60
N VAL A 199 25.15 -25.41 -19.72
CA VAL A 199 24.32 -25.04 -18.58
C VAL A 199 23.25 -26.12 -18.49
N THR A 200 23.03 -26.67 -17.30
CA THR A 200 21.86 -27.50 -17.04
C THR A 200 20.76 -26.63 -16.46
N ALA A 201 19.50 -26.96 -16.71
CA ALA A 201 18.38 -26.29 -16.07
C ALA A 201 18.55 -26.31 -14.54
N PRO A 202 18.10 -25.28 -13.81
CA PRO A 202 18.25 -25.25 -12.37
C PRO A 202 17.50 -26.41 -11.72
N SER A 203 17.94 -26.82 -10.53
CA SER A 203 17.23 -27.79 -9.69
C SER A 203 17.00 -27.23 -8.30
N ILE A 204 15.77 -27.33 -7.79
CA ILE A 204 15.41 -26.90 -6.44
C ILE A 204 15.70 -28.05 -5.49
N ASN A 205 16.66 -27.86 -4.58
CA ASN A 205 17.06 -28.88 -3.60
C ASN A 205 16.41 -28.66 -2.22
N VAL A 206 15.95 -27.44 -1.91
CA VAL A 206 15.09 -27.14 -0.77
C VAL A 206 13.84 -26.43 -1.26
N GLN A 207 12.70 -27.08 -1.05
CA GLN A 207 11.38 -26.56 -1.40
C GLN A 207 10.93 -25.49 -0.40
N PRO A 208 10.08 -24.53 -0.81
CA PRO A 208 9.41 -23.67 0.16
C PRO A 208 8.48 -24.54 1.02
N VAL A 209 8.17 -24.08 2.23
CA VAL A 209 7.33 -24.80 3.18
C VAL A 209 6.07 -23.98 3.47
N ALA A 210 4.93 -24.66 3.62
CA ALA A 210 3.69 -24.01 4.01
C ALA A 210 3.84 -23.34 5.39
N GLN A 211 3.23 -22.18 5.56
CA GLN A 211 3.30 -21.41 6.80
C GLN A 211 1.90 -20.99 7.24
N THR A 212 1.68 -20.96 8.56
CA THR A 212 0.54 -20.30 9.17
C THR A 212 1.06 -19.19 10.07
N VAL A 213 0.63 -17.95 9.83
CA VAL A 213 1.11 -16.76 10.55
C VAL A 213 -0.06 -15.88 10.98
N ASN A 214 0.13 -15.05 12.00
CA ASN A 214 -0.88 -14.08 12.39
C ASN A 214 -0.77 -12.80 11.54
N ALA A 215 -1.91 -12.16 11.23
CA ALA A 215 -1.91 -10.86 10.57
C ALA A 215 -1.09 -9.84 11.39
N GLY A 216 -0.38 -8.93 10.71
CA GLY A 216 0.53 -7.96 11.31
C GLY A 216 1.96 -8.47 11.52
N THR A 217 2.23 -9.77 11.36
CA THR A 217 3.58 -10.36 11.50
C THR A 217 4.27 -10.52 10.16
N SER A 218 5.57 -10.83 10.14
CA SER A 218 6.27 -11.12 8.88
C SER A 218 6.20 -12.61 8.52
N ALA A 219 6.09 -12.93 7.23
CA ALA A 219 6.28 -14.28 6.70
C ALA A 219 7.47 -14.33 5.75
N THR A 220 8.13 -15.47 5.63
CA THR A 220 9.29 -15.63 4.74
C THR A 220 9.24 -16.98 4.05
N LEU A 221 9.10 -16.95 2.73
CA LEU A 221 9.20 -18.11 1.86
C LEU A 221 10.56 -18.09 1.16
N TRP A 222 11.15 -19.25 0.95
CA TRP A 222 12.50 -19.33 0.38
C TRP A 222 12.74 -20.68 -0.30
N VAL A 223 13.76 -20.71 -1.16
CA VAL A 223 14.27 -21.92 -1.81
C VAL A 223 15.79 -21.95 -1.76
N THR A 224 16.34 -23.16 -1.89
CA THR A 224 17.75 -23.37 -2.27
C THR A 224 17.79 -24.04 -3.64
N VAL A 225 18.70 -23.58 -4.48
CA VAL A 225 18.78 -23.95 -5.90
C VAL A 225 20.22 -24.30 -6.25
N ASN A 226 20.38 -25.42 -6.96
CA ASN A 226 21.60 -25.72 -7.71
C ASN A 226 21.39 -25.25 -9.16
N GLY A 227 22.24 -24.35 -9.64
CA GLY A 227 22.19 -23.85 -11.00
C GLY A 227 23.13 -22.68 -11.20
N VAL A 228 23.62 -22.48 -12.42
CA VAL A 228 24.47 -21.34 -12.77
C VAL A 228 23.56 -20.14 -13.06
N SER A 229 23.86 -19.01 -12.40
CA SER A 229 23.18 -17.71 -12.56
C SER A 229 21.64 -17.78 -12.64
N PRO A 230 20.96 -18.38 -11.63
CA PRO A 230 19.50 -18.48 -11.65
C PRO A 230 18.84 -17.12 -11.43
N SER A 231 17.74 -16.87 -12.15
CA SER A 231 16.77 -15.83 -11.85
C SER A 231 15.51 -16.43 -11.23
N TYR A 232 14.80 -15.66 -10.41
CA TYR A 232 13.62 -16.10 -9.67
C TYR A 232 12.43 -15.24 -10.04
N GLN A 233 11.23 -15.83 -9.97
CA GLN A 233 9.97 -15.10 -9.99
C GLN A 233 8.98 -15.84 -9.08
N TRP A 234 8.53 -15.18 -8.02
CA TRP A 234 7.48 -15.71 -7.15
C TRP A 234 6.10 -15.46 -7.73
N TYR A 235 5.21 -16.42 -7.50
CA TYR A 235 3.82 -16.39 -7.89
C TYR A 235 2.96 -16.60 -6.65
N ARG A 236 1.82 -15.90 -6.60
CA ARG A 236 0.73 -16.16 -5.66
C ARG A 236 -0.52 -16.49 -6.47
N ASN A 237 -1.12 -17.64 -6.22
CA ASN A 237 -2.31 -18.12 -6.94
C ASN A 237 -2.11 -18.05 -8.46
N ASP A 238 -0.96 -18.53 -8.93
CA ASP A 238 -0.52 -18.54 -10.34
C ASP A 238 -0.31 -17.16 -10.99
N VAL A 239 -0.42 -16.05 -10.24
CA VAL A 239 -0.12 -14.69 -10.70
C VAL A 239 1.27 -14.26 -10.25
N ALA A 240 2.07 -13.71 -11.16
CA ALA A 240 3.42 -13.24 -10.84
C ALA A 240 3.36 -12.05 -9.87
N ILE A 241 4.16 -12.10 -8.81
CA ILE A 241 4.29 -11.03 -7.83
C ILE A 241 5.36 -10.05 -8.34
N ALA A 242 4.95 -8.82 -8.67
CA ALA A 242 5.86 -7.81 -9.20
C ALA A 242 7.05 -7.56 -8.25
N GLY A 243 8.27 -7.59 -8.80
CA GLY A 243 9.51 -7.33 -8.06
C GLY A 243 9.98 -8.46 -7.14
N ALA A 244 9.24 -9.56 -7.00
CA ALA A 244 9.65 -10.71 -6.19
C ALA A 244 10.63 -11.62 -6.96
N THR A 245 11.85 -11.13 -7.19
CA THR A 245 12.86 -11.76 -8.06
C THR A 245 14.05 -12.37 -7.32
N ASP A 246 13.96 -12.47 -5.99
CA ASP A 246 14.99 -13.04 -5.13
C ASP A 246 14.66 -14.47 -4.69
N ARG A 247 15.70 -15.22 -4.27
CA ARG A 247 15.55 -16.58 -3.71
C ARG A 247 14.75 -16.61 -2.40
N ILE A 248 14.68 -15.50 -1.69
CA ILE A 248 13.90 -15.28 -0.47
C ILE A 248 12.80 -14.28 -0.81
N TYR A 249 11.54 -14.66 -0.58
CA TYR A 249 10.42 -13.74 -0.60
C TYR A 249 9.96 -13.46 0.82
N LYS A 250 10.24 -12.24 1.28
CA LYS A 250 9.85 -11.76 2.62
C LYS A 250 8.63 -10.85 2.51
N ILE A 251 7.58 -11.20 3.23
CA ILE A 251 6.42 -10.34 3.46
C ILE A 251 6.65 -9.67 4.81
N ASN A 252 6.90 -8.36 4.83
CA ASN A 252 7.22 -7.64 6.07
C ASN A 252 6.03 -7.59 7.05
N THR A 253 4.81 -7.52 6.52
CA THR A 253 3.57 -7.48 7.31
C THR A 253 2.47 -8.24 6.57
N THR A 254 2.02 -9.37 7.12
CA THR A 254 0.99 -10.22 6.51
C THR A 254 -0.41 -9.74 6.86
N ASN A 255 -1.33 -9.85 5.93
CA ASN A 255 -2.75 -9.56 6.12
C ASN A 255 -3.60 -10.60 5.35
N ALA A 256 -4.92 -10.45 5.34
CA ALA A 256 -5.82 -11.38 4.65
C ALA A 256 -5.43 -11.63 3.19
N SER A 257 -5.02 -10.58 2.46
CA SER A 257 -4.59 -10.67 1.05
C SER A 257 -3.23 -11.34 0.88
N SER A 258 -2.44 -11.48 1.95
CA SER A 258 -1.19 -12.25 1.91
C SER A 258 -1.44 -13.75 1.90
N ALA A 259 -2.64 -14.23 2.22
CA ALA A 259 -2.94 -15.66 2.16
C ALA A 259 -3.04 -16.15 0.70
N GLY A 260 -2.60 -17.38 0.45
CA GLY A 260 -2.68 -17.99 -0.88
C GLY A 260 -1.66 -19.09 -1.10
N ASN A 261 -1.69 -19.66 -2.30
CA ASN A 261 -0.73 -20.66 -2.73
C ASN A 261 0.45 -19.99 -3.42
N TYR A 262 1.65 -20.22 -2.90
CA TYR A 262 2.89 -19.64 -3.39
C TYR A 262 3.73 -20.70 -4.10
N LYS A 263 4.35 -20.29 -5.20
CA LYS A 263 5.38 -21.06 -5.90
C LYS A 263 6.42 -20.12 -6.50
N VAL A 264 7.62 -20.61 -6.76
CA VAL A 264 8.67 -19.86 -7.46
C VAL A 264 9.07 -20.60 -8.72
N VAL A 265 9.20 -19.86 -9.82
CA VAL A 265 9.82 -20.35 -11.05
C VAL A 265 11.26 -19.86 -11.04
N VAL A 266 12.19 -20.80 -11.22
CA VAL A 266 13.63 -20.52 -11.25
C VAL A 266 14.16 -20.85 -12.63
N THR A 267 14.79 -19.88 -13.27
CA THR A 267 15.17 -19.96 -14.68
C THR A 267 16.66 -19.67 -14.85
N ASN A 268 17.30 -20.36 -15.78
CA ASN A 268 18.58 -19.95 -16.36
C ASN A 268 18.54 -20.15 -17.88
N THR A 269 19.67 -19.97 -18.55
CA THR A 269 19.76 -20.07 -20.01
C THR A 269 19.49 -21.48 -20.55
N ALA A 270 19.53 -22.51 -19.72
CA ALA A 270 19.27 -23.90 -20.12
C ALA A 270 17.82 -24.36 -19.88
N GLY A 271 17.02 -23.61 -19.12
CA GLY A 271 15.64 -23.95 -18.85
C GLY A 271 15.14 -23.41 -17.51
N ALA A 272 13.98 -23.90 -17.10
CA ALA A 272 13.32 -23.49 -15.87
C ALA A 272 12.86 -24.69 -15.05
N VAL A 273 12.79 -24.50 -13.74
CA VAL A 273 12.19 -25.42 -12.77
C VAL A 273 11.19 -24.66 -11.91
N THR A 274 10.06 -25.28 -11.58
CA THR A 274 9.04 -24.69 -10.70
C THR A 274 9.05 -25.41 -9.36
N SER A 275 8.95 -24.67 -8.25
CA SER A 275 8.83 -25.27 -6.92
C SER A 275 7.50 -26.00 -6.73
N ALA A 276 7.43 -26.80 -5.67
CA ALA A 276 6.13 -27.21 -5.12
C ALA A 276 5.31 -25.96 -4.76
N SER A 277 3.99 -26.07 -4.89
CA SER A 277 3.07 -25.03 -4.43
C SER A 277 2.78 -25.22 -2.94
N VAL A 278 2.95 -24.15 -2.15
CA VAL A 278 2.73 -24.18 -0.70
C VAL A 278 1.76 -23.10 -0.25
N ALA A 279 0.90 -23.44 0.70
CA ALA A 279 -0.05 -22.49 1.26
C ALA A 279 0.62 -21.57 2.30
N LEU A 280 0.41 -20.26 2.16
CA LEU A 280 0.53 -19.31 3.27
C LEU A 280 -0.88 -19.06 3.79
N THR A 281 -1.14 -19.51 5.01
CA THR A 281 -2.37 -19.22 5.74
C THR A 281 -2.12 -18.04 6.67
N VAL A 282 -3.00 -17.03 6.64
CA VAL A 282 -2.92 -15.89 7.55
C VAL A 282 -4.09 -15.94 8.51
N ASN A 283 -3.79 -16.17 9.79
CA ASN A 283 -4.73 -16.02 10.89
C ASN A 283 -4.97 -14.53 11.09
N VAL A 284 -6.04 -14.04 10.46
CA VAL A 284 -6.54 -12.70 10.71
C VAL A 284 -7.36 -12.77 11.98
N VAL A 285 -6.76 -12.42 13.10
CA VAL A 285 -7.51 -12.14 14.32
C VAL A 285 -8.16 -10.77 14.13
N SER A 286 -9.37 -10.71 13.59
CA SER A 286 -10.22 -9.55 13.83
C SER A 286 -10.74 -9.69 15.27
N ALA A 287 -9.89 -9.33 16.24
CA ALA A 287 -10.41 -8.73 17.46
C ALA A 287 -10.92 -7.37 17.00
N GLY A 288 -12.20 -7.30 16.61
CA GLY A 288 -12.75 -6.07 16.08
C GLY A 288 -12.56 -4.98 17.12
N ALA A 289 -11.80 -3.94 16.77
CA ALA A 289 -12.07 -2.66 17.39
C ALA A 289 -13.61 -2.44 17.28
N ASN A 290 -14.17 -1.89 18.36
CA ASN A 290 -15.61 -1.76 18.59
C ASN A 290 -16.40 -3.04 18.96
N THR A 291 -15.88 -4.27 18.81
CA THR A 291 -16.58 -5.48 19.31
C THR A 291 -16.85 -5.41 20.82
N PRO A 292 -15.87 -5.04 21.68
CA PRO A 292 -16.15 -4.89 23.12
C PRO A 292 -17.20 -3.81 23.41
N ALA A 293 -17.16 -2.69 22.68
CA ALA A 293 -18.09 -1.59 22.90
C ALA A 293 -19.53 -1.95 22.48
N VAL A 294 -19.69 -2.65 21.36
CA VAL A 294 -20.99 -3.14 20.91
C VAL A 294 -21.53 -4.22 21.86
N VAL A 295 -20.69 -5.18 22.28
CA VAL A 295 -21.09 -6.21 23.26
C VAL A 295 -21.53 -5.57 24.58
N ASN A 296 -20.79 -4.58 25.07
CA ASN A 296 -21.15 -3.85 26.29
C ASN A 296 -22.48 -3.10 26.13
N ALA A 297 -22.70 -2.41 25.01
CA ALA A 297 -23.95 -1.72 24.73
C ALA A 297 -25.13 -2.72 24.60
N ALA A 298 -24.92 -3.85 23.93
CA ALA A 298 -25.94 -4.88 23.77
C ALA A 298 -26.34 -5.51 25.11
N ASN A 299 -25.36 -5.82 25.97
CA ASN A 299 -25.62 -6.32 27.31
C ASN A 299 -26.29 -5.27 28.21
N ALA A 300 -25.93 -3.99 28.07
CA ALA A 300 -26.62 -2.90 28.76
C ALA A 300 -28.08 -2.79 28.29
N PHE A 301 -28.36 -2.92 26.99
CA PHE A 301 -29.72 -2.97 26.46
C PHE A 301 -30.49 -4.16 27.02
N LEU A 302 -29.94 -5.38 26.98
CA LEU A 302 -30.56 -6.57 27.59
C LEU A 302 -30.88 -6.35 29.08
N ALA A 303 -30.04 -5.65 29.83
CA ALA A 303 -30.28 -5.35 31.23
C ALA A 303 -31.54 -4.47 31.45
N THR A 304 -31.93 -3.65 30.47
CA THR A 304 -33.15 -2.81 30.53
C THR A 304 -34.44 -3.56 30.19
N LEU A 305 -34.35 -4.74 29.59
CA LEU A 305 -35.51 -5.49 29.08
C LEU A 305 -36.19 -6.36 30.14
N SER A 306 -37.49 -6.59 29.97
CA SER A 306 -38.26 -7.55 30.78
C SER A 306 -37.81 -9.00 30.52
N ALA A 307 -38.25 -9.94 31.36
CA ALA A 307 -37.98 -11.36 31.15
C ALA A 307 -38.56 -11.86 29.81
N ASP A 308 -39.79 -11.46 29.49
CA ASP A 308 -40.47 -11.83 28.25
C ASP A 308 -39.73 -11.30 27.02
N GLN A 309 -39.30 -10.03 27.07
CA GLN A 309 -38.53 -9.38 25.99
C GLN A 309 -37.15 -10.02 25.74
N LYS A 310 -36.65 -10.82 26.69
CA LYS A 310 -35.37 -11.55 26.61
C LYS A 310 -35.53 -13.05 26.36
N THR A 311 -36.76 -13.56 26.28
CA THR A 311 -36.98 -14.99 26.10
C THR A 311 -36.41 -15.43 24.76
N VAL A 312 -35.49 -16.39 24.75
CA VAL A 312 -34.90 -16.87 23.49
C VAL A 312 -36.00 -17.54 22.68
N ALA A 313 -36.34 -16.96 21.52
CA ALA A 313 -37.33 -17.53 20.62
C ALA A 313 -36.68 -18.55 19.67
N SER A 314 -37.33 -19.70 19.56
CA SER A 314 -37.06 -20.70 18.53
C SER A 314 -37.80 -20.43 17.21
N SER A 315 -38.80 -19.52 17.23
CA SER A 315 -39.53 -19.07 16.04
C SER A 315 -38.93 -17.79 15.50
N ALA A 316 -38.50 -17.83 14.25
CA ALA A 316 -37.79 -16.77 13.54
C ALA A 316 -38.69 -15.60 13.10
N THR A 317 -39.90 -15.50 13.65
CA THR A 317 -40.93 -14.50 13.28
C THR A 317 -41.48 -13.71 14.48
N SER A 318 -40.95 -13.96 15.69
CA SER A 318 -41.42 -13.30 16.91
C SER A 318 -41.07 -11.81 16.93
N SER A 319 -42.04 -10.96 17.25
CA SER A 319 -41.86 -9.51 17.44
C SER A 319 -41.81 -9.06 18.90
N THR A 320 -41.90 -10.01 19.85
CA THR A 320 -42.01 -9.73 21.29
C THR A 320 -40.73 -10.00 22.07
N THR A 321 -39.70 -10.52 21.41
CA THR A 321 -38.39 -10.78 22.01
C THR A 321 -37.26 -10.27 21.13
N VAL A 322 -36.11 -10.00 21.74
CA VAL A 322 -34.88 -9.62 21.06
C VAL A 322 -33.94 -10.81 20.80
N LEU A 323 -34.03 -11.91 21.54
CA LEU A 323 -33.05 -13.02 21.49
C LEU A 323 -33.57 -14.21 20.66
N PHE A 324 -32.72 -14.73 19.79
CA PHE A 324 -32.99 -15.89 18.93
C PHE A 324 -31.80 -16.86 18.95
N ASP A 325 -32.05 -18.14 18.68
CA ASP A 325 -30.97 -19.14 18.59
C ASP A 325 -30.00 -18.81 17.44
N TYR A 326 -28.70 -19.07 17.65
CA TYR A 326 -27.68 -18.89 16.61
C TYR A 326 -27.80 -19.95 15.51
N ALA A 327 -28.70 -19.73 14.57
CA ALA A 327 -29.01 -20.65 13.48
C ALA A 327 -29.28 -19.90 12.17
N LEU A 328 -28.95 -20.52 11.03
CA LEU A 328 -29.19 -19.94 9.70
C LEU A 328 -30.66 -19.54 9.50
N ALA A 329 -31.59 -20.36 10.02
CA ALA A 329 -33.03 -20.12 9.94
C ALA A 329 -33.49 -18.85 10.65
N ASN A 330 -32.72 -18.35 11.64
CA ASN A 330 -32.96 -17.06 12.29
C ASN A 330 -32.13 -15.96 11.64
N ALA A 331 -30.89 -16.27 11.24
CA ALA A 331 -29.98 -15.33 10.58
C ALA A 331 -30.51 -14.84 9.22
N ASN A 332 -31.38 -15.59 8.54
CA ASN A 332 -31.96 -15.19 7.25
C ASN A 332 -33.34 -14.51 7.33
N GLN A 333 -33.87 -14.24 8.53
CA GLN A 333 -35.18 -13.58 8.71
C GLN A 333 -35.07 -12.07 8.87
N TRP A 334 -34.54 -11.42 7.84
CA TRP A 334 -34.39 -9.96 7.81
C TRP A 334 -35.04 -9.31 6.59
N THR A 335 -35.64 -10.09 5.68
CA THR A 335 -36.22 -9.57 4.45
C THR A 335 -37.74 -9.43 4.53
N ASN A 336 -38.24 -8.39 3.86
CA ASN A 336 -39.66 -8.18 3.56
C ASN A 336 -40.11 -8.93 2.28
N LEU A 337 -39.26 -9.78 1.70
CA LEU A 337 -39.49 -10.44 0.42
C LEU A 337 -39.10 -11.93 0.49
N PRO A 338 -40.05 -12.85 0.73
CA PRO A 338 -41.24 -12.74 1.58
C PRO A 338 -40.96 -13.37 2.96
N GLY A 339 -41.12 -12.61 4.05
CA GLY A 339 -40.89 -13.12 5.41
C GLY A 339 -41.38 -12.16 6.50
N SER A 340 -41.72 -12.70 7.67
CA SER A 340 -42.03 -11.89 8.85
C SER A 340 -40.73 -11.42 9.52
N ARG A 341 -40.59 -10.12 9.75
CA ARG A 341 -39.44 -9.55 10.48
C ARG A 341 -39.55 -9.88 11.97
N HIS A 342 -38.49 -10.43 12.54
CA HIS A 342 -38.40 -10.70 13.98
C HIS A 342 -37.68 -9.59 14.75
N GLY A 343 -37.77 -9.63 16.07
CA GLY A 343 -37.14 -8.67 16.97
C GLY A 343 -38.09 -7.64 17.56
N LEU A 344 -37.60 -6.92 18.57
CA LEU A 344 -38.36 -5.83 19.21
C LEU A 344 -38.39 -4.61 18.30
N ARG A 345 -39.56 -4.01 18.13
CA ARG A 345 -39.70 -2.76 17.37
C ARG A 345 -39.02 -1.60 18.08
N LEU A 346 -38.35 -0.75 17.31
CA LEU A 346 -37.64 0.45 17.76
C LEU A 346 -38.60 1.64 17.81
N ASN A 347 -39.62 1.55 18.67
CA ASN A 347 -40.67 2.55 18.87
C ASN A 347 -41.13 2.59 20.33
N ALA A 348 -41.88 3.63 20.69
CA ALA A 348 -42.37 3.85 22.05
C ALA A 348 -43.51 2.91 22.47
N SER A 349 -44.15 2.21 21.52
CA SER A 349 -45.20 1.22 21.85
C SER A 349 -44.61 -0.13 22.28
N THR A 350 -43.35 -0.41 21.93
CA THR A 350 -42.66 -1.67 22.24
C THR A 350 -41.57 -1.51 23.28
N LEU A 351 -40.87 -0.37 23.29
CA LEU A 351 -39.76 -0.08 24.19
C LEU A 351 -40.04 1.16 25.02
N SER A 352 -39.73 1.12 26.32
CA SER A 352 -39.71 2.32 27.16
C SER A 352 -38.63 3.30 26.67
N ALA A 353 -38.70 4.58 27.07
CA ALA A 353 -37.70 5.57 26.69
C ALA A 353 -36.26 5.15 27.04
N ALA A 354 -36.05 4.51 28.20
CA ALA A 354 -34.75 3.99 28.61
C ALA A 354 -34.29 2.80 27.76
N GLN A 355 -35.22 1.91 27.41
CA GLN A 355 -34.93 0.76 26.53
C GLN A 355 -34.59 1.22 25.12
N LEU A 356 -35.35 2.19 24.58
CA LEU A 356 -35.11 2.76 23.26
C LEU A 356 -33.76 3.49 23.20
N ALA A 357 -33.42 4.27 24.22
CA ALA A 357 -32.10 4.91 24.34
C ALA A 357 -30.96 3.87 24.36
N ALA A 358 -31.13 2.79 25.11
CA ALA A 358 -30.14 1.71 25.15
C ALA A 358 -30.03 0.96 23.82
N ALA A 359 -31.14 0.67 23.13
CA ALA A 359 -31.15 0.07 21.80
C ALA A 359 -30.44 0.97 20.76
N ASN A 360 -30.72 2.28 20.79
CA ASN A 360 -30.06 3.25 19.92
C ASN A 360 -28.56 3.34 20.18
N LEU A 361 -28.13 3.16 21.43
CA LEU A 361 -26.69 3.09 21.74
C LEU A 361 -26.03 1.87 21.10
N VAL A 362 -26.69 0.70 21.06
CA VAL A 362 -26.17 -0.49 20.34
C VAL A 362 -25.95 -0.16 18.86
N ILE A 363 -26.94 0.45 18.22
CA ILE A 363 -26.89 0.84 16.80
C ILE A 363 -25.77 1.86 16.56
N ALA A 364 -25.67 2.88 17.42
CA ALA A 364 -24.67 3.93 17.31
C ALA A 364 -23.24 3.42 17.53
N LYS A 365 -23.07 2.32 18.29
CA LYS A 365 -21.79 1.60 18.32
C LYS A 365 -21.59 0.82 17.04
N ALA A 366 -22.56 0.11 16.51
CA ALA A 366 -22.33 -0.75 15.35
C ALA A 366 -22.11 -0.02 14.00
N LEU A 367 -22.64 1.20 13.83
CA LEU A 367 -22.65 1.95 12.57
C LEU A 367 -21.78 3.22 12.62
N SER A 368 -21.34 3.71 11.46
CA SER A 368 -20.76 5.05 11.35
C SER A 368 -21.85 6.13 11.36
N ALA A 369 -21.44 7.40 11.45
CA ALA A 369 -22.36 8.52 11.23
C ALA A 369 -23.11 8.41 9.89
N ASN A 370 -22.46 7.96 8.81
CA ASN A 370 -23.11 7.74 7.52
C ASN A 370 -24.16 6.64 7.59
N GLY A 371 -23.88 5.54 8.29
CA GLY A 371 -24.82 4.43 8.46
C GLY A 371 -26.04 4.82 9.28
N ILE A 372 -25.85 5.64 10.31
CA ILE A 372 -26.93 6.19 11.13
C ILE A 372 -27.79 7.17 10.33
N THR A 373 -27.16 8.08 9.57
CA THR A 373 -27.90 8.97 8.66
C THR A 373 -28.72 8.15 7.67
N LEU A 374 -28.14 7.12 7.06
CA LEU A 374 -28.87 6.25 6.13
C LEU A 374 -30.05 5.56 6.81
N LEU A 375 -29.86 4.95 7.99
CA LEU A 375 -30.95 4.33 8.76
C LEU A 375 -32.10 5.30 9.01
N ASN A 376 -31.81 6.54 9.40
CA ASN A 376 -32.84 7.53 9.72
C ASN A 376 -33.57 8.02 8.47
N GLU A 377 -32.84 8.25 7.37
CA GLU A 377 -33.43 8.64 6.09
C GLU A 377 -34.36 7.55 5.55
N LEU A 378 -34.01 6.27 5.69
CA LEU A 378 -34.86 5.15 5.28
C LEU A 378 -36.12 5.03 6.15
N ARG A 379 -36.00 5.20 7.47
CA ARG A 379 -37.15 5.28 8.37
C ARG A 379 -38.10 6.41 7.98
N ALA A 380 -37.55 7.56 7.61
CA ALA A 380 -38.32 8.72 7.18
C ALA A 380 -39.02 8.47 5.83
N ALA A 381 -38.34 7.83 4.87
CA ALA A 381 -38.94 7.42 3.60
C ALA A 381 -40.11 6.44 3.82
N ASP A 382 -39.93 5.44 4.68
CA ASP A 382 -41.00 4.52 5.08
C ASP A 382 -42.20 5.22 5.74
N GLN A 383 -41.94 6.30 6.49
CA GLN A 383 -43.00 7.13 7.07
C GLN A 383 -43.79 7.90 6.00
N VAL A 384 -43.12 8.38 4.96
CA VAL A 384 -43.77 9.03 3.82
C VAL A 384 -44.69 8.05 3.10
N LEU A 385 -44.24 6.81 2.86
CA LEU A 385 -45.06 5.76 2.25
C LEU A 385 -46.28 5.40 3.09
N ALA A 386 -46.13 5.31 4.42
CA ALA A 386 -47.25 5.08 5.32
C ALA A 386 -48.33 6.18 5.18
N GLY A 387 -47.90 7.45 5.07
CA GLY A 387 -48.79 8.58 4.80
C GLY A 387 -49.45 8.52 3.42
N GLY A 388 -48.70 8.14 2.37
CA GLY A 388 -49.21 7.98 1.01
C GLY A 388 -50.24 6.86 0.85
N MET A 389 -50.09 5.76 1.59
CA MET A 389 -51.12 4.71 1.63
C MET A 389 -52.38 5.15 2.39
N ALA A 390 -52.20 5.83 3.53
CA ALA A 390 -53.32 6.29 4.35
C ALA A 390 -54.23 7.30 3.64
N SER A 391 -53.68 8.07 2.69
CA SER A 391 -54.44 9.04 1.88
C SER A 391 -55.13 8.45 0.64
N GLY A 392 -55.11 7.13 0.46
CA GLY A 392 -55.80 6.46 -0.65
C GLY A 392 -55.01 6.43 -1.96
N GLY A 393 -53.68 6.56 -1.92
CA GLY A 393 -52.77 6.51 -3.08
C GLY A 393 -52.68 5.15 -3.80
N GLY A 394 -53.73 4.33 -3.75
CA GLY A 394 -53.84 3.14 -4.57
C GLY A 394 -54.15 3.51 -6.02
N ALA A 395 -53.16 3.35 -6.88
CA ALA A 395 -53.26 3.38 -8.35
C ALA A 395 -53.91 4.62 -8.99
N GLY A 396 -53.06 5.60 -9.32
CA GLY A 396 -53.26 6.46 -10.48
C GLY A 396 -53.79 7.87 -10.20
N GLY A 397 -53.07 8.86 -10.75
CA GLY A 397 -53.57 10.22 -10.94
C GLY A 397 -53.11 11.22 -9.89
N GLY A 398 -52.41 12.26 -10.35
CA GLY A 398 -51.85 13.30 -9.48
C GLY A 398 -52.89 14.00 -8.61
N GLY A 399 -52.55 14.17 -7.34
CA GLY A 399 -53.26 15.02 -6.41
C GLY A 399 -52.32 15.52 -5.34
N THR A 400 -52.23 16.84 -5.19
CA THR A 400 -51.69 17.50 -4.00
C THR A 400 -52.50 17.07 -2.78
N MET A 401 -51.81 16.65 -1.71
CA MET A 401 -52.42 16.20 -0.46
C MET A 401 -53.02 17.38 0.34
N PRO A 402 -54.27 17.30 0.84
CA PRO A 402 -54.76 18.19 1.89
C PRO A 402 -54.22 17.75 3.26
N GLY A 403 -53.77 18.70 4.07
CA GLY A 403 -53.07 18.48 5.33
C GLY A 403 -53.88 17.78 6.42
N GLY A 404 -53.16 17.18 7.38
CA GLY A 404 -53.78 16.65 8.60
C GLY A 404 -52.99 15.63 9.43
N ALA A 405 -51.76 15.26 9.08
CA ALA A 405 -50.91 14.45 9.95
C ALA A 405 -49.58 15.16 10.16
N THR A 406 -49.37 15.73 11.35
CA THR A 406 -48.08 16.24 11.79
C THR A 406 -47.08 15.08 11.85
N PRO A 407 -46.02 15.06 11.05
CA PRO A 407 -44.93 14.11 11.19
C PRO A 407 -44.24 14.34 12.56
N PRO A 408 -43.70 13.30 13.23
CA PRO A 408 -42.87 13.52 14.41
C PRO A 408 -41.70 14.44 14.07
N THR A 409 -41.63 15.59 14.74
CA THR A 409 -40.56 16.57 14.59
C THR A 409 -39.32 16.10 15.35
N ASP A 410 -38.52 15.25 14.72
CA ASP A 410 -37.04 15.22 14.82
C ASP A 410 -36.45 13.91 14.27
N GLY A 411 -36.59 13.64 12.97
CA GLY A 411 -35.74 12.64 12.25
C GLY A 411 -34.22 12.96 12.28
N THR A 412 -33.68 13.36 13.42
CA THR A 412 -32.32 13.75 13.74
C THR A 412 -31.85 12.93 14.94
N PHE A 413 -31.18 11.82 14.67
CA PHE A 413 -30.16 11.37 15.61
C PHE A 413 -28.98 12.33 15.50
N THR A 414 -28.80 13.17 16.53
CA THR A 414 -27.52 13.84 16.77
C THR A 414 -26.78 12.98 17.80
N PRO A 415 -25.67 12.30 17.44
CA PRO A 415 -24.91 11.55 18.43
C PRO A 415 -24.39 12.52 19.51
N PRO A 416 -24.61 12.29 20.81
CA PRO A 416 -23.97 13.09 21.86
C PRO A 416 -22.47 12.78 21.90
N THR A 417 -21.63 13.81 21.96
CA THR A 417 -20.18 13.66 22.13
C THR A 417 -19.74 13.47 23.58
N ASP A 418 -20.64 13.56 24.57
CA ASP A 418 -20.26 13.65 26.00
C ASP A 418 -21.11 12.84 27.00
N GLY A 419 -22.08 12.03 26.56
CA GLY A 419 -22.67 10.99 27.42
C GLY A 419 -23.63 11.46 28.53
N THR A 420 -24.18 12.68 28.47
CA THR A 420 -25.24 13.11 29.40
C THR A 420 -26.49 13.59 28.67
N PHE A 421 -27.60 12.87 28.80
CA PHE A 421 -28.92 13.39 28.43
C PHE A 421 -30.00 12.97 29.42
N THR A 422 -30.80 13.95 29.83
CA THR A 422 -32.08 13.79 30.53
C THR A 422 -33.20 14.00 29.52
N PRO A 423 -34.15 13.06 29.36
CA PRO A 423 -35.24 13.18 28.39
C PRO A 423 -36.18 14.36 28.66
N PRO A 424 -36.80 14.97 27.63
CA PRO A 424 -37.93 15.86 27.83
C PRO A 424 -39.13 15.04 28.32
N THR A 425 -39.75 15.46 29.42
CA THR A 425 -41.07 14.96 29.82
C THR A 425 -42.12 15.59 28.92
N ASP A 426 -42.73 14.80 28.06
CA ASP A 426 -43.91 15.14 27.29
C ASP A 426 -45.13 15.30 28.21
N GLY A 427 -45.78 16.45 28.07
CA GLY A 427 -46.99 16.81 28.79
C GLY A 427 -48.13 15.86 28.43
N ALA A 428 -48.86 15.45 29.47
CA ALA A 428 -50.03 14.59 29.40
C ALA A 428 -51.08 15.06 28.38
N GLY A 429 -51.48 14.15 27.51
CA GLY A 429 -52.66 14.26 26.65
C GLY A 429 -53.20 12.87 26.36
N ALA A 430 -54.06 12.36 27.24
CA ALA A 430 -54.70 11.05 27.09
C ALA A 430 -55.66 11.04 25.89
N GLY A 431 -55.47 10.08 24.99
CA GLY A 431 -56.42 9.73 23.92
C GLY A 431 -56.49 8.21 23.79
N ALA A 432 -57.46 7.60 24.46
CA ALA A 432 -57.75 6.17 24.36
C ALA A 432 -58.33 5.84 22.97
N GLY A 433 -57.87 4.74 22.35
CA GLY A 433 -58.36 4.29 21.05
C GLY A 433 -58.05 2.82 20.75
N GLY A 434 -58.81 1.92 21.36
CA GLY A 434 -59.33 0.67 20.77
C GLY A 434 -58.36 -0.39 20.22
N ALA A 435 -58.20 -1.46 20.98
CA ALA A 435 -57.81 -2.78 20.46
C ALA A 435 -58.96 -3.41 19.65
N GLY A 436 -58.64 -4.10 18.54
CA GLY A 436 -59.57 -5.03 17.88
C GLY A 436 -59.33 -5.19 16.38
N GLY A 437 -58.80 -6.34 15.97
CA GLY A 437 -58.68 -6.70 14.56
C GLY A 437 -57.98 -8.04 14.33
N THR A 438 -58.69 -9.13 14.59
CA THR A 438 -58.29 -10.51 14.25
C THR A 438 -58.42 -10.79 12.75
N GLY A 439 -57.42 -11.46 12.18
CA GLY A 439 -57.59 -12.43 11.08
C GLY A 439 -57.80 -11.87 9.67
N GLY A 440 -56.72 -11.85 8.88
CA GLY A 440 -56.77 -11.68 7.43
C GLY A 440 -55.49 -12.19 6.77
N THR A 441 -55.59 -13.32 6.06
CA THR A 441 -54.55 -13.87 5.19
C THR A 441 -54.48 -13.06 3.89
N GLY A 442 -53.56 -12.09 3.82
CA GLY A 442 -53.28 -11.29 2.63
C GLY A 442 -52.13 -10.34 2.94
N PHE A 443 -51.14 -10.25 2.06
CA PHE A 443 -49.92 -9.46 2.24
C PHE A 443 -50.25 -7.96 2.43
N ALA A 444 -50.40 -7.51 3.68
CA ALA A 444 -50.37 -6.09 4.00
C ALA A 444 -48.89 -5.67 3.99
N LEU A 445 -48.48 -4.94 2.94
CA LEU A 445 -47.19 -4.28 2.89
C LEU A 445 -47.21 -3.13 3.91
N ASP A 446 -46.93 -3.42 5.18
CA ASP A 446 -46.89 -2.38 6.19
C ASP A 446 -45.61 -1.53 6.00
N TYR A 447 -45.80 -0.21 5.93
CA TYR A 447 -44.75 0.83 5.89
C TYR A 447 -44.83 1.68 7.16
N GLY A 448 -43.70 2.30 7.51
CA GLY A 448 -43.63 3.23 8.63
C GLY A 448 -42.32 3.13 9.41
N SER A 449 -41.93 4.26 9.98
CA SER A 449 -40.72 4.34 10.80
C SER A 449 -40.76 3.42 12.02
N ASP A 450 -41.96 3.14 12.54
CA ASP A 450 -42.21 2.28 13.71
C ASP A 450 -42.05 0.78 13.44
N LEU A 451 -41.85 0.40 12.17
CA LEU A 451 -41.72 -1.01 11.78
C LEU A 451 -40.27 -1.51 11.78
N TYR A 452 -39.32 -0.67 12.13
CA TYR A 452 -37.92 -1.07 12.29
C TYR A 452 -37.73 -1.81 13.61
N SER A 453 -36.86 -2.81 13.61
CA SER A 453 -36.67 -3.73 14.71
C SER A 453 -35.19 -3.99 14.97
N ILE A 454 -34.89 -4.40 16.21
CA ILE A 454 -33.60 -4.89 16.64
C ILE A 454 -33.74 -6.35 17.12
N ALA A 455 -32.82 -7.20 16.68
CA ALA A 455 -32.72 -8.59 17.11
C ALA A 455 -31.27 -9.01 17.31
N PHE A 456 -31.08 -9.99 18.19
CA PHE A 456 -29.83 -10.70 18.43
C PHE A 456 -30.02 -12.17 18.10
N VAL A 457 -29.35 -12.63 17.03
CA VAL A 457 -29.25 -14.05 16.70
C VAL A 457 -28.01 -14.59 17.40
N GLY A 458 -28.20 -15.42 18.41
CA GLY A 458 -27.19 -15.74 19.41
C GLY A 458 -27.14 -14.71 20.55
N THR A 459 -26.49 -15.08 21.65
CA THR A 459 -26.32 -14.19 22.81
C THR A 459 -25.14 -13.24 22.58
N PRO A 460 -25.30 -11.91 22.76
CA PRO A 460 -24.20 -10.95 22.69
C PRO A 460 -23.02 -11.37 23.56
N SER A 461 -21.89 -11.65 22.92
CA SER A 461 -20.72 -12.23 23.55
C SER A 461 -19.44 -11.73 22.90
N ALA A 462 -18.39 -11.59 23.72
CA ALA A 462 -17.03 -11.37 23.21
C ALA A 462 -16.37 -12.67 22.73
N THR A 463 -16.89 -13.83 23.14
CA THR A 463 -16.27 -15.14 22.99
C THR A 463 -17.12 -16.16 22.22
N SER A 464 -18.34 -15.81 21.85
CA SER A 464 -19.25 -16.67 21.11
C SER A 464 -19.82 -15.91 19.91
N PRO A 465 -20.13 -16.57 18.79
CA PRO A 465 -20.68 -15.91 17.63
C PRO A 465 -22.11 -15.41 17.89
N TRP A 466 -22.41 -14.21 17.41
CA TRP A 466 -23.76 -13.64 17.43
C TRP A 466 -23.93 -12.58 16.33
N ILE A 467 -25.17 -12.26 15.97
CA ILE A 467 -25.53 -11.29 14.93
C ILE A 467 -26.40 -10.20 15.55
N LEU A 468 -25.99 -8.95 15.38
CA LEU A 468 -26.87 -7.80 15.52
C LEU A 468 -27.64 -7.62 14.21
N GLN A 469 -28.96 -7.73 14.28
CA GLN A 469 -29.84 -7.46 13.16
C GLN A 469 -30.63 -6.17 13.42
N ILE A 470 -30.60 -5.27 12.44
CA ILE A 470 -31.43 -4.07 12.40
C ILE A 470 -32.21 -4.14 11.09
N ALA A 471 -33.52 -4.36 11.18
CA ALA A 471 -34.34 -4.65 10.00
C ALA A 471 -35.64 -3.81 9.98
N GLY A 472 -36.02 -3.36 8.80
CA GLY A 472 -37.25 -2.60 8.50
C GLY A 472 -37.83 -2.99 7.14
N HIS A 473 -38.70 -2.16 6.54
CA HIS A 473 -39.20 -2.41 5.19
C HIS A 473 -38.08 -2.30 4.16
N HIS A 474 -37.35 -1.19 4.21
CA HIS A 474 -36.30 -0.86 3.25
C HIS A 474 -34.87 -1.08 3.79
N LEU A 475 -34.67 -1.85 4.87
CA LEU A 475 -33.35 -2.03 5.45
C LEU A 475 -33.16 -3.40 6.10
N ALA A 476 -31.99 -3.99 5.88
CA ALA A 476 -31.43 -5.02 6.75
C ALA A 476 -29.93 -4.80 6.93
N TYR A 477 -29.50 -4.50 8.15
CA TYR A 477 -28.13 -4.67 8.59
C TYR A 477 -28.00 -6.00 9.34
N ASN A 478 -27.14 -6.90 8.85
CA ASN A 478 -26.78 -8.15 9.53
C ASN A 478 -25.31 -8.09 9.92
N ILE A 479 -25.03 -7.63 11.13
CA ILE A 479 -23.66 -7.41 11.61
C ILE A 479 -23.27 -8.56 12.52
N THR A 480 -22.33 -9.39 12.08
CA THR A 480 -21.91 -10.58 12.82
C THR A 480 -20.61 -10.34 13.57
N TYR A 481 -20.59 -10.77 14.83
CA TYR A 481 -19.43 -10.77 15.71
C TYR A 481 -19.09 -12.22 16.04
N ASN A 482 -17.97 -12.75 15.52
CA ASN A 482 -17.57 -14.15 15.68
C ASN A 482 -16.06 -14.24 15.96
N THR A 483 -15.64 -14.08 17.23
CA THR A 483 -14.31 -14.41 17.83
C THR A 483 -13.03 -14.32 16.98
N GLY A 484 -13.00 -13.44 15.97
CA GLY A 484 -11.98 -13.44 14.92
C GLY A 484 -12.46 -12.89 13.58
N LYS A 485 -13.77 -12.78 13.36
CA LYS A 485 -14.41 -12.14 12.20
C LYS A 485 -15.49 -11.16 12.66
N VAL A 486 -15.42 -9.92 12.17
CA VAL A 486 -16.57 -9.01 12.12
C VAL A 486 -17.04 -8.95 10.67
N SER A 487 -18.33 -9.14 10.46
CA SER A 487 -18.95 -8.99 9.14
C SER A 487 -20.07 -7.97 9.19
N ALA A 488 -20.21 -7.21 8.11
CA ALA A 488 -21.29 -6.26 7.88
C ALA A 488 -22.35 -6.78 6.89
N THR A 489 -22.20 -8.04 6.44
CA THR A 489 -22.99 -8.60 5.35
C THR A 489 -23.70 -9.89 5.77
N PRO A 490 -24.87 -10.21 5.16
CA PRO A 490 -25.53 -9.47 4.08
C PRO A 490 -26.17 -8.16 4.53
N ASN A 491 -26.12 -7.15 3.66
CA ASN A 491 -26.78 -5.87 3.86
C ASN A 491 -27.75 -5.61 2.72
N PHE A 492 -29.02 -5.36 3.03
CA PHE A 492 -30.05 -4.96 2.08
C PHE A 492 -30.48 -3.53 2.35
N VAL A 493 -30.65 -2.76 1.29
CA VAL A 493 -31.24 -1.43 1.37
C VAL A 493 -32.21 -1.28 0.20
N GLY A 494 -33.43 -0.84 0.48
CA GLY A 494 -34.36 -0.33 -0.51
C GLY A 494 -34.61 1.16 -0.28
N VAL A 495 -35.33 1.85 -1.17
CA VAL A 495 -35.92 3.16 -0.85
C VAL A 495 -37.02 3.53 -1.84
N GLU A 496 -38.14 3.99 -1.30
CA GLU A 496 -39.20 4.71 -1.98
C GLU A 496 -39.83 5.72 -0.98
N PRO A 497 -40.18 6.96 -1.37
CA PRO A 497 -39.72 7.64 -2.58
C PRO A 497 -38.21 7.91 -2.47
N PRO A 498 -37.50 8.07 -3.60
CA PRO A 498 -36.05 8.22 -3.58
C PRO A 498 -35.64 9.59 -3.03
N ASN A 499 -36.48 10.61 -3.16
CA ASN A 499 -36.26 11.93 -2.60
C ASN A 499 -37.62 12.57 -2.27
N TRP A 500 -37.63 13.51 -1.34
CA TRP A 500 -38.78 14.37 -1.08
C TRP A 500 -38.34 15.64 -0.37
N THR A 501 -39.24 16.60 -0.28
CA THR A 501 -39.06 17.79 0.56
C THR A 501 -40.12 17.86 1.63
N VAL A 502 -39.75 18.46 2.77
CA VAL A 502 -40.67 18.80 3.84
C VAL A 502 -40.70 20.32 3.98
N GLY A 503 -41.86 20.91 3.69
CA GLY A 503 -42.10 22.34 3.88
C GLY A 503 -41.99 22.75 5.36
N ALA A 504 -41.85 24.05 5.62
CA ALA A 504 -41.81 24.56 6.99
C ALA A 504 -43.13 24.30 7.77
N ASP A 505 -44.22 24.08 7.04
CA ASP A 505 -45.54 23.68 7.52
C ASP A 505 -45.71 22.16 7.69
N GLY A 506 -44.66 21.38 7.42
CA GLY A 506 -44.67 19.92 7.50
C GLY A 506 -45.25 19.21 6.27
N VAL A 507 -45.62 19.94 5.22
CA VAL A 507 -46.13 19.35 3.98
C VAL A 507 -45.03 18.56 3.27
N VAL A 508 -45.33 17.31 2.90
CA VAL A 508 -44.43 16.42 2.17
C VAL A 508 -44.69 16.54 0.67
N ASP A 509 -43.66 16.87 -0.11
CA ASP A 509 -43.69 16.84 -1.57
C ASP A 509 -42.69 15.82 -2.11
N VAL A 510 -43.20 14.71 -2.65
CA VAL A 510 -42.42 13.60 -3.22
C VAL A 510 -42.02 13.83 -4.68
N LYS A 511 -42.52 14.91 -5.30
CA LYS A 511 -42.18 15.30 -6.68
C LYS A 511 -41.23 16.48 -6.74
N ALA A 512 -40.88 17.04 -5.58
CA ALA A 512 -39.94 18.13 -5.45
C ALA A 512 -38.56 17.74 -5.98
N ASN A 513 -37.94 18.65 -6.74
CA ASN A 513 -36.56 18.50 -7.20
C ASN A 513 -35.60 19.22 -6.24
N ALA A 514 -34.30 19.11 -6.48
CA ALA A 514 -33.27 19.72 -5.64
C ALA A 514 -33.36 21.26 -5.49
N SER A 515 -34.19 21.93 -6.30
CA SER A 515 -34.44 23.39 -6.21
C SER A 515 -35.72 23.76 -5.45
N SER A 516 -36.53 22.79 -5.02
CA SER A 516 -37.74 23.03 -4.24
C SER A 516 -37.41 23.55 -2.84
N ALA A 517 -38.20 24.51 -2.33
CA ALA A 517 -38.03 25.04 -0.98
C ALA A 517 -38.42 23.99 0.10
N GLY A 518 -37.75 24.03 1.25
CA GLY A 518 -37.99 23.12 2.38
C GLY A 518 -36.79 22.22 2.70
N LYS A 519 -36.93 21.38 3.73
CA LYS A 519 -35.90 20.41 4.14
C LYS A 519 -35.86 19.27 3.12
N GLN A 520 -34.72 19.11 2.46
CA GLN A 520 -34.48 18.06 1.48
C GLN A 520 -34.16 16.73 2.16
N HIS A 521 -34.68 15.65 1.59
CA HIS A 521 -34.38 14.29 1.99
C HIS A 521 -33.97 13.47 0.77
N ALA A 522 -32.87 12.73 0.92
CA ALA A 522 -32.22 11.97 -0.15
C ALA A 522 -31.55 10.70 0.43
N PRO A 523 -32.32 9.68 0.84
CA PRO A 523 -31.75 8.44 1.36
C PRO A 523 -30.83 7.78 0.31
N MET A 524 -29.79 7.09 0.76
CA MET A 524 -28.83 6.40 -0.14
C MET A 524 -28.08 7.31 -1.14
N GLU A 525 -28.04 8.62 -0.94
CA GLU A 525 -27.47 9.54 -1.93
C GLU A 525 -26.04 9.17 -2.37
N LYS A 526 -25.20 8.81 -1.41
CA LYS A 526 -23.82 8.37 -1.69
C LYS A 526 -23.76 7.13 -2.58
N GLN A 527 -24.62 6.13 -2.32
CA GLN A 527 -24.71 4.90 -3.10
C GLN A 527 -25.22 5.18 -4.52
N ARG A 528 -26.28 5.99 -4.64
CA ARG A 528 -26.88 6.34 -5.94
C ARG A 528 -25.92 7.14 -6.81
N ALA A 529 -25.29 8.18 -6.26
CA ALA A 529 -24.33 8.98 -7.00
C ALA A 529 -23.12 8.15 -7.46
N ALA A 530 -22.63 7.23 -6.63
CA ALA A 530 -21.52 6.36 -7.00
C ALA A 530 -21.88 5.40 -8.15
N VAL A 531 -23.07 4.79 -8.10
CA VAL A 531 -23.59 3.93 -9.19
C VAL A 531 -23.81 4.71 -10.46
N TYR A 532 -24.45 5.88 -10.39
CA TYR A 532 -24.67 6.74 -11.54
C TYR A 532 -23.34 7.12 -12.22
N ASN A 533 -22.38 7.61 -11.44
CA ASN A 533 -21.08 8.00 -11.97
C ASN A 533 -20.31 6.84 -12.61
N LEU A 534 -20.37 5.65 -11.99
CA LEU A 534 -19.77 4.43 -12.55
C LEU A 534 -20.42 4.04 -13.87
N ALA A 535 -21.75 4.02 -13.93
CA ALA A 535 -22.51 3.70 -15.13
C ALA A 535 -22.19 4.68 -16.27
N GLN A 536 -22.21 5.99 -16.00
CA GLN A 536 -21.88 7.02 -16.99
C GLN A 536 -20.45 6.88 -17.52
N ALA A 537 -19.48 6.55 -16.66
CA ALA A 537 -18.10 6.33 -17.08
C ALA A 537 -17.92 5.07 -17.95
N ILE A 538 -18.76 4.04 -17.74
CA ILE A 538 -18.80 2.84 -18.60
C ILE A 538 -19.46 3.17 -19.94
N TYR A 539 -20.58 3.90 -19.94
CA TYR A 539 -21.34 4.22 -21.17
C TYR A 539 -20.63 5.18 -22.11
N ALA A 540 -19.74 6.02 -21.58
CA ALA A 540 -18.93 6.94 -22.36
C ALA A 540 -17.91 6.23 -23.27
N ASP A 541 -17.59 4.97 -23.01
CA ASP A 541 -16.68 4.16 -23.82
C ASP A 541 -17.40 2.95 -24.42
N SER A 542 -17.43 2.84 -25.75
CA SER A 542 -18.23 1.83 -26.44
C SER A 542 -17.75 0.40 -26.19
N ALA A 543 -16.42 0.19 -26.07
CA ALA A 543 -15.84 -1.11 -25.78
C ALA A 543 -16.14 -1.56 -24.34
N SER A 544 -15.98 -0.66 -23.38
CA SER A 544 -16.34 -0.86 -21.97
C SER A 544 -17.82 -1.15 -21.80
N SER A 545 -18.68 -0.37 -22.47
CA SER A 545 -20.13 -0.57 -22.47
C SER A 545 -20.51 -1.94 -23.05
N ALA A 546 -19.87 -2.38 -24.14
CA ALA A 546 -20.13 -3.70 -24.72
C ALA A 546 -19.67 -4.83 -23.77
N ALA A 547 -18.50 -4.69 -23.14
CA ALA A 547 -17.93 -5.69 -22.24
C ALA A 547 -18.70 -5.80 -20.90
N ALA A 548 -19.24 -4.70 -20.38
CA ALA A 548 -19.99 -4.68 -19.13
C ALA A 548 -21.45 -5.15 -19.27
N LYS A 549 -22.02 -5.18 -20.48
CA LYS A 549 -23.44 -5.48 -20.68
C LYS A 549 -23.77 -6.96 -20.40
N LEU A 550 -24.75 -7.20 -19.53
CA LEU A 550 -25.33 -8.51 -19.30
C LEU A 550 -26.53 -8.77 -20.23
N PRO A 551 -26.75 -10.02 -20.65
CA PRO A 551 -27.99 -10.42 -21.30
C PRO A 551 -29.15 -10.50 -20.29
N GLY A 552 -30.36 -10.16 -20.73
CA GLY A 552 -31.58 -10.26 -19.95
C GLY A 552 -32.03 -8.95 -19.29
N THR A 553 -33.14 -9.04 -18.55
CA THR A 553 -33.75 -7.96 -17.77
C THR A 553 -33.72 -8.31 -16.30
N PHE A 554 -33.47 -7.33 -15.44
CA PHE A 554 -33.31 -7.52 -14.01
C PHE A 554 -34.41 -6.75 -13.28
N THR A 555 -35.42 -7.47 -12.80
CA THR A 555 -36.56 -6.86 -12.11
C THR A 555 -36.29 -6.61 -10.64
N ASP A 556 -35.26 -7.24 -10.06
CA ASP A 556 -34.84 -7.09 -8.67
C ASP A 556 -33.35 -7.46 -8.50
N VAL A 557 -32.81 -7.30 -7.29
CA VAL A 557 -31.55 -7.90 -6.86
C VAL A 557 -31.65 -9.42 -6.98
N ILE A 558 -30.54 -10.05 -7.37
CA ILE A 558 -30.47 -11.49 -7.58
C ILE A 558 -30.24 -12.19 -6.25
N MET A 559 -29.41 -11.61 -5.38
CA MET A 559 -29.07 -12.19 -4.08
C MET A 559 -30.09 -11.78 -3.01
N GLY A 560 -30.70 -12.77 -2.34
CA GLY A 560 -31.72 -12.57 -1.29
C GLY A 560 -31.36 -13.19 0.07
N ALA A 561 -32.31 -13.19 1.01
CA ALA A 561 -32.05 -13.60 2.39
C ALA A 561 -31.92 -15.12 2.59
N SER A 562 -32.70 -15.94 1.88
CA SER A 562 -32.71 -17.40 2.05
C SER A 562 -32.60 -18.15 0.71
N GLY A 563 -32.05 -19.36 0.74
CA GLY A 563 -32.00 -20.29 -0.40
C GLY A 563 -33.26 -21.15 -0.55
N ASN A 564 -34.44 -20.64 -0.20
CA ASN A 564 -35.69 -21.40 -0.25
C ASN A 564 -36.30 -21.52 -1.66
N SER A 565 -37.17 -22.52 -1.82
CA SER A 565 -37.61 -23.15 -3.07
C SER A 565 -38.75 -22.46 -3.83
N ASP A 566 -39.11 -21.22 -3.51
CA ASP A 566 -40.34 -20.55 -3.99
C ASP A 566 -40.18 -19.73 -5.27
N GLY A 567 -39.14 -20.00 -6.05
CA GLY A 567 -39.19 -19.69 -7.48
C GLY A 567 -38.99 -18.22 -7.86
N ASN A 568 -38.88 -17.27 -6.93
CA ASN A 568 -38.69 -15.84 -7.25
C ASN A 568 -37.54 -15.11 -6.53
N PHE A 569 -37.05 -15.57 -5.37
CA PHE A 569 -36.03 -14.84 -4.58
C PHE A 569 -34.90 -15.78 -4.17
N LYS A 570 -33.76 -15.69 -4.83
CA LYS A 570 -32.95 -16.89 -5.08
C LYS A 570 -31.48 -16.74 -4.77
N SER A 571 -31.09 -17.46 -3.72
CA SER A 571 -29.82 -18.19 -3.60
C SER A 571 -28.77 -17.58 -2.66
N LEU A 572 -28.29 -18.40 -1.73
CA LEU A 572 -27.01 -18.20 -1.06
C LEU A 572 -25.82 -18.55 -1.98
N VAL A 573 -26.10 -19.24 -3.10
CA VAL A 573 -25.13 -19.53 -4.14
C VAL A 573 -25.03 -18.32 -5.05
N TYR A 574 -23.86 -17.71 -5.08
CA TYR A 574 -23.56 -16.63 -6.01
C TYR A 574 -23.78 -17.09 -7.46
N PRO A 575 -24.48 -16.29 -8.30
CA PRO A 575 -24.53 -16.50 -9.73
C PRO A 575 -23.11 -16.56 -10.32
N THR A 576 -22.99 -17.05 -11.56
CA THR A 576 -21.69 -17.11 -12.26
C THR A 576 -20.92 -15.80 -12.11
N SER A 577 -19.81 -15.89 -11.37
CA SER A 577 -18.90 -14.77 -11.10
C SER A 577 -17.99 -14.51 -12.30
N GLY A 578 -17.37 -13.33 -12.33
CA GLY A 578 -16.41 -12.99 -13.39
C GLY A 578 -17.03 -12.57 -14.71
N ARG A 579 -18.31 -12.15 -14.70
CA ARG A 579 -19.00 -11.59 -15.88
C ARG A 579 -19.04 -10.07 -15.82
N GLY A 580 -18.78 -9.43 -16.97
CA GLY A 580 -18.77 -7.98 -17.13
C GLY A 580 -17.38 -7.44 -17.50
N LEU A 581 -17.21 -6.13 -17.38
CA LEU A 581 -15.95 -5.44 -17.60
C LEU A 581 -15.04 -5.66 -16.39
N GLN A 582 -13.91 -6.32 -16.61
CA GLN A 582 -12.89 -6.52 -15.58
C GLN A 582 -12.19 -5.20 -15.25
N TYR A 583 -11.95 -4.92 -13.97
CA TYR A 583 -11.32 -3.70 -13.48
C TYR A 583 -9.95 -3.43 -14.12
N SER A 584 -9.16 -4.47 -14.39
CA SER A 584 -7.85 -4.36 -15.06
C SER A 584 -7.94 -3.89 -16.52
N ALA A 585 -9.11 -4.04 -17.16
CA ALA A 585 -9.38 -3.55 -18.50
C ALA A 585 -9.99 -2.13 -18.51
N MET A 586 -10.27 -1.55 -17.34
CA MET A 586 -10.88 -0.22 -17.22
C MET A 586 -9.87 0.92 -17.32
N ASN A 587 -10.32 2.07 -17.78
CA ASN A 587 -9.55 3.31 -17.67
C ASN A 587 -9.54 3.86 -16.23
N ALA A 588 -8.65 4.82 -15.94
CA ALA A 588 -8.46 5.38 -14.60
C ALA A 588 -9.75 5.97 -13.99
N ARG A 589 -10.61 6.58 -14.81
CA ARG A 589 -11.87 7.19 -14.34
C ARG A 589 -12.87 6.13 -13.92
N GLN A 590 -13.03 5.08 -14.72
CA GLN A 590 -13.88 3.92 -14.38
C GLN A 590 -13.39 3.23 -13.10
N GLN A 591 -12.09 2.95 -13.01
CA GLN A 591 -11.46 2.38 -11.81
C GLN A 591 -11.74 3.20 -10.55
N THR A 592 -11.65 4.53 -10.65
CA THR A 592 -11.97 5.45 -9.54
C THR A 592 -13.41 5.27 -9.08
N TYR A 593 -14.37 5.18 -10.01
CA TYR A 593 -15.78 5.02 -9.65
C TYR A 593 -16.13 3.61 -9.13
N VAL A 594 -15.40 2.55 -9.52
CA VAL A 594 -15.56 1.23 -8.87
C VAL A 594 -15.19 1.31 -7.40
N ARG A 595 -14.06 1.94 -7.08
CA ARG A 595 -13.62 2.12 -5.68
C ARG A 595 -14.63 2.97 -4.89
N ALA A 596 -15.06 4.10 -5.45
CA ALA A 596 -16.06 4.97 -4.83
C ALA A 596 -17.40 4.26 -4.58
N ALA A 597 -17.82 3.40 -5.52
CA ALA A 597 -19.01 2.58 -5.34
C ALA A 597 -18.82 1.60 -4.18
N ILE A 598 -17.74 0.82 -4.11
CA ILE A 598 -17.50 -0.09 -2.96
C ILE A 598 -17.49 0.68 -1.63
N GLU A 599 -16.83 1.84 -1.59
CA GLU A 599 -16.76 2.71 -0.41
C GLU A 599 -18.12 3.20 0.07
N ALA A 600 -19.06 3.48 -0.82
CA ALA A 600 -20.38 4.00 -0.46
C ALA A 600 -21.19 3.05 0.42
N TRP A 601 -21.03 1.73 0.25
CA TRP A 601 -21.67 0.73 1.13
C TRP A 601 -20.84 0.48 2.38
N VAL A 602 -19.53 0.27 2.23
CA VAL A 602 -18.67 -0.12 3.35
C VAL A 602 -18.57 0.97 4.42
N ASN A 603 -18.55 2.25 4.03
CA ASN A 603 -18.43 3.38 4.96
C ASN A 603 -19.71 3.67 5.76
N THR A 604 -20.77 2.87 5.62
CA THR A 604 -21.93 2.87 6.54
C THR A 604 -21.63 2.15 7.86
N GLN A 605 -20.60 1.31 7.88
CA GLN A 605 -20.18 0.52 9.04
C GLN A 605 -19.24 1.32 9.93
N ALA A 606 -19.08 0.91 11.19
CA ALA A 606 -18.07 1.47 12.08
C ALA A 606 -16.68 1.54 11.39
N SER A 607 -15.91 2.60 11.68
CA SER A 607 -14.73 2.98 10.88
C SER A 607 -13.64 1.90 10.82
N ASP A 608 -13.49 1.11 11.87
CA ASP A 608 -12.58 -0.04 11.96
C ASP A 608 -13.03 -1.24 11.14
N VAL A 609 -14.33 -1.57 11.21
CA VAL A 609 -14.97 -2.58 10.36
C VAL A 609 -14.84 -2.17 8.89
N ALA A 610 -15.16 -0.91 8.59
CA ALA A 610 -15.04 -0.34 7.25
C ALA A 610 -13.59 -0.41 6.73
N ALA A 611 -12.60 0.03 7.53
CA ALA A 611 -11.19 -0.04 7.15
C ALA A 611 -10.72 -1.47 6.83
N THR A 612 -11.17 -2.45 7.62
CA THR A 612 -10.84 -3.87 7.40
C THR A 612 -11.43 -4.39 6.09
N LEU A 613 -12.70 -4.09 5.83
CA LEU A 613 -13.40 -4.54 4.61
C LEU A 613 -12.85 -3.83 3.37
N LEU A 614 -12.60 -2.51 3.44
CA LEU A 614 -11.97 -1.75 2.35
C LEU A 614 -10.57 -2.26 2.04
N GLY A 615 -9.76 -2.57 3.05
CA GLY A 615 -8.44 -3.17 2.86
C GLY A 615 -8.50 -4.51 2.10
N ALA A 616 -9.57 -5.29 2.29
CA ALA A 616 -9.77 -6.55 1.58
C ALA A 616 -10.36 -6.36 0.17
N TYR A 617 -11.33 -5.45 0.00
CA TYR A 617 -12.03 -5.26 -1.27
C TYR A 617 -11.25 -4.40 -2.27
N LEU A 618 -10.42 -3.47 -1.77
CA LEU A 618 -9.68 -2.51 -2.58
C LEU A 618 -8.20 -2.86 -2.76
N ALA A 619 -7.77 -4.04 -2.29
CA ALA A 619 -6.44 -4.58 -2.57
C ALA A 619 -6.26 -4.78 -4.08
N ASP A 620 -5.03 -4.57 -4.58
CA ASP A 620 -4.78 -4.57 -6.03
C ASP A 620 -5.14 -5.89 -6.70
N ASP A 621 -4.92 -7.03 -6.03
CA ASP A 621 -5.29 -8.35 -6.54
C ASP A 621 -6.80 -8.61 -6.46
N ALA A 622 -7.47 -8.11 -5.41
CA ALA A 622 -8.92 -8.17 -5.31
C ALA A 622 -9.57 -7.36 -6.43
N LEU A 623 -9.09 -6.14 -6.67
CA LEU A 623 -9.59 -5.28 -7.73
C LEU A 623 -9.24 -5.83 -9.11
N ALA A 624 -8.05 -6.34 -9.35
CA ALA A 624 -7.71 -6.99 -10.62
C ALA A 624 -8.68 -8.12 -11.01
N ASN A 625 -9.31 -8.77 -10.02
CA ASN A 625 -10.31 -9.82 -10.19
C ASN A 625 -11.74 -9.34 -9.90
N THR A 626 -11.99 -8.03 -9.92
CA THR A 626 -13.31 -7.42 -9.77
C THR A 626 -13.88 -7.05 -11.13
N TYR A 627 -15.17 -7.35 -11.32
CA TYR A 627 -15.91 -7.15 -12.55
C TYR A 627 -17.09 -6.22 -12.29
N VAL A 628 -17.34 -5.31 -13.22
CA VAL A 628 -18.55 -4.50 -13.23
C VAL A 628 -19.42 -4.88 -14.41
N ALA A 629 -20.68 -5.12 -14.14
CA ALA A 629 -21.64 -5.51 -15.15
C ALA A 629 -22.92 -4.69 -15.01
N TYR A 630 -23.62 -4.44 -16.12
CA TYR A 630 -24.92 -3.76 -16.10
C TYR A 630 -25.97 -4.51 -16.92
N GLY A 631 -27.22 -4.48 -16.46
CA GLY A 631 -28.40 -4.93 -17.19
C GLY A 631 -29.09 -3.74 -17.85
N VAL A 632 -29.75 -3.97 -18.99
CA VAL A 632 -30.54 -2.91 -19.66
C VAL A 632 -31.90 -2.74 -19.00
N GLY A 633 -32.35 -1.48 -18.96
CA GLY A 633 -33.66 -1.11 -18.43
C GLY A 633 -34.83 -1.56 -19.32
N GLN A 634 -36.03 -1.16 -18.92
CA GLN A 634 -37.26 -1.40 -19.67
C GLN A 634 -37.12 -0.83 -21.10
N ASN A 635 -37.76 -1.50 -22.07
CA ASN A 635 -37.69 -1.18 -23.50
C ASN A 635 -36.33 -1.43 -24.19
N GLY A 636 -35.37 -2.07 -23.51
CA GLY A 636 -34.11 -2.50 -24.12
C GLY A 636 -33.12 -1.36 -24.41
N VAL A 637 -33.38 -0.16 -23.89
CA VAL A 637 -32.49 1.00 -23.94
C VAL A 637 -31.33 0.81 -22.95
N LYS A 638 -30.24 1.59 -23.08
CA LYS A 638 -29.16 1.61 -22.08
C LYS A 638 -29.76 1.79 -20.68
N ALA A 639 -29.19 1.11 -19.68
CA ALA A 639 -29.61 1.34 -18.30
C ALA A 639 -29.45 2.82 -17.96
N ASP A 640 -30.46 3.36 -17.30
CA ASP A 640 -30.53 4.76 -16.94
C ASP A 640 -30.66 4.88 -15.41
N PHE A 641 -29.61 5.42 -14.80
CA PHE A 641 -29.57 5.74 -13.37
C PHE A 641 -29.71 7.27 -13.15
N SER A 642 -29.99 8.04 -14.21
CA SER A 642 -29.98 9.52 -14.22
C SER A 642 -31.17 10.18 -13.55
N ALA A 643 -32.11 9.39 -13.01
CA ALA A 643 -33.18 9.92 -12.18
C ALA A 643 -32.70 10.66 -10.92
N TYR A 644 -31.39 10.77 -10.69
CA TYR A 644 -30.75 11.71 -9.79
C TYR A 644 -29.29 12.03 -10.23
N PRO A 645 -28.72 13.25 -10.01
CA PRO A 645 -29.20 14.40 -9.22
C PRO A 645 -30.20 15.35 -9.85
N ASN A 646 -30.37 15.30 -11.17
CA ASN A 646 -30.99 16.40 -11.90
C ASN A 646 -32.09 15.90 -12.83
N ALA A 647 -33.27 16.49 -12.70
CA ALA A 647 -34.47 16.32 -13.52
C ALA A 647 -34.20 16.00 -15.00
N ALA A 648 -34.78 14.90 -15.53
CA ALA A 648 -35.16 14.74 -16.94
C ALA A 648 -35.74 13.36 -17.31
N ALA A 649 -35.37 12.28 -16.64
CA ALA A 649 -35.78 10.94 -17.07
C ALA A 649 -37.23 10.63 -16.66
N SER A 650 -37.99 10.01 -17.57
CA SER A 650 -39.23 9.32 -17.20
C SER A 650 -38.85 8.13 -16.33
N PRO A 651 -39.30 8.04 -15.06
CA PRO A 651 -38.96 6.92 -14.17
C PRO A 651 -39.22 5.53 -14.76
N LEU A 652 -40.15 5.44 -15.74
CA LEU A 652 -40.44 4.22 -16.50
C LEU A 652 -39.24 3.74 -17.35
N GLU A 653 -38.47 4.64 -17.96
CA GLU A 653 -37.32 4.25 -18.80
C GLU A 653 -36.13 3.75 -17.97
N ALA A 654 -36.03 4.20 -16.71
CA ALA A 654 -35.00 3.78 -15.77
C ALA A 654 -35.29 2.40 -15.15
N GLN A 655 -36.53 1.90 -15.18
CA GLN A 655 -36.90 0.61 -14.58
C GLN A 655 -36.04 -0.53 -15.13
N HIS A 656 -35.73 -1.51 -14.29
CA HIS A 656 -34.86 -2.66 -14.56
C HIS A 656 -33.39 -2.32 -14.84
N SER A 657 -32.99 -1.04 -14.72
CA SER A 657 -31.58 -0.68 -14.78
C SER A 657 -30.86 -1.33 -13.61
N TYR A 658 -29.84 -2.13 -13.93
CA TYR A 658 -29.14 -2.97 -12.96
C TYR A 658 -27.65 -2.76 -13.11
N ILE A 659 -26.93 -2.65 -12.00
CA ILE A 659 -25.48 -2.72 -11.97
C ILE A 659 -25.03 -3.71 -10.89
N ARG A 660 -23.92 -4.37 -11.17
CA ARG A 660 -23.28 -5.32 -10.26
C ARG A 660 -21.78 -5.09 -10.18
N ILE A 661 -21.25 -5.07 -8.97
CA ILE A 661 -19.82 -5.15 -8.69
C ILE A 661 -19.55 -6.54 -8.10
N ASP A 662 -18.70 -7.30 -8.77
CA ASP A 662 -18.45 -8.73 -8.53
C ASP A 662 -16.95 -8.98 -8.39
N GLY A 663 -16.45 -9.01 -7.16
CA GLY A 663 -15.05 -9.31 -6.82
C GLY A 663 -14.86 -10.65 -6.14
N PRO A 664 -13.62 -10.99 -5.73
CA PRO A 664 -13.33 -12.25 -5.03
C PRO A 664 -14.06 -12.36 -3.69
N ARG A 665 -14.26 -11.23 -2.99
CA ARG A 665 -15.06 -11.15 -1.76
C ARG A 665 -16.32 -10.32 -1.96
N VAL A 666 -16.19 -9.09 -2.46
CA VAL A 666 -17.32 -8.14 -2.56
C VAL A 666 -18.33 -8.53 -3.64
N TRP A 667 -19.61 -8.42 -3.31
CA TRP A 667 -20.73 -8.49 -4.24
C TRP A 667 -21.72 -7.38 -3.93
N ILE A 668 -21.89 -6.42 -4.83
CA ILE A 668 -22.85 -5.32 -4.69
C ILE A 668 -23.77 -5.34 -5.91
N GLU A 669 -25.07 -5.31 -5.69
CA GLU A 669 -26.07 -5.13 -6.74
C GLU A 669 -26.87 -3.88 -6.46
N PHE A 670 -27.28 -3.20 -7.52
CA PHE A 670 -28.17 -2.05 -7.42
C PHE A 670 -29.12 -2.11 -8.60
N VAL A 671 -30.42 -2.10 -8.32
CA VAL A 671 -31.49 -2.21 -9.31
C VAL A 671 -32.50 -1.09 -9.12
N VAL A 672 -33.01 -0.62 -10.25
CA VAL A 672 -34.11 0.35 -10.33
C VAL A 672 -35.40 -0.43 -10.57
N GLN A 673 -36.34 -0.33 -9.63
CA GLN A 673 -37.68 -0.89 -9.73
C GLN A 673 -38.72 0.21 -9.96
N GLN A 674 -39.91 -0.22 -10.34
CA GLN A 674 -41.10 0.61 -10.30
C GLN A 674 -41.52 0.87 -8.85
N GLY A 675 -41.89 2.11 -8.54
CA GLY A 675 -42.52 2.46 -7.27
C GLY A 675 -43.74 1.58 -6.97
N VAL A 676 -43.91 1.21 -5.71
CA VAL A 676 -45.04 0.40 -5.24
C VAL A 676 -46.19 1.29 -4.79
N VAL A 677 -45.90 2.33 -3.99
CA VAL A 677 -46.90 3.28 -3.49
C VAL A 677 -47.04 4.45 -4.45
N TYR A 678 -45.92 4.97 -4.95
CA TYR A 678 -45.87 6.01 -5.96
C TYR A 678 -45.54 5.38 -7.31
N GLY A 679 -46.52 4.69 -7.93
CA GLY A 679 -46.32 3.81 -9.09
C GLY A 679 -45.64 4.37 -10.35
N THR A 680 -45.47 5.70 -10.44
CA THR A 680 -44.71 6.38 -11.50
C THR A 680 -43.32 6.82 -11.07
N ASP A 681 -42.94 6.58 -9.82
CA ASP A 681 -41.65 6.98 -9.25
C ASP A 681 -40.73 5.76 -9.17
N ILE A 682 -39.51 5.98 -8.67
CA ILE A 682 -38.48 4.95 -8.60
C ILE A 682 -38.45 4.33 -7.21
N HIS A 683 -38.34 3.01 -7.19
CA HIS A 683 -37.98 2.25 -6.01
C HIS A 683 -36.62 1.60 -6.25
N TYR A 684 -35.59 1.94 -5.48
CA TYR A 684 -34.30 1.26 -5.60
C TYR A 684 -34.23 0.06 -4.67
N HIS A 685 -33.63 -1.04 -5.12
CA HIS A 685 -33.14 -2.10 -4.24
C HIS A 685 -31.63 -2.27 -4.43
N THR A 686 -30.94 -2.58 -3.35
CA THR A 686 -29.53 -2.94 -3.36
C THR A 686 -29.24 -4.01 -2.32
N ILE A 687 -28.27 -4.85 -2.66
CA ILE A 687 -27.70 -5.84 -1.75
C ILE A 687 -26.18 -5.73 -1.79
N TRP A 688 -25.56 -5.76 -0.61
CA TRP A 688 -24.12 -5.90 -0.43
C TRP A 688 -23.83 -7.18 0.35
N ARG A 689 -22.98 -8.03 -0.23
CA ARG A 689 -22.57 -9.34 0.32
C ARG A 689 -21.06 -9.53 0.25
N ASP A 690 -20.55 -10.40 1.11
CA ASP A 690 -19.18 -10.88 1.13
C ASP A 690 -19.17 -12.41 0.96
N LYS A 691 -18.63 -12.87 -0.16
CA LYS A 691 -18.55 -14.29 -0.55
C LYS A 691 -17.88 -15.20 0.47
N THR A 692 -17.08 -14.63 1.37
CA THR A 692 -16.26 -15.37 2.34
C THR A 692 -16.60 -15.04 3.79
N ASN A 693 -17.42 -14.01 4.02
CA ASN A 693 -17.65 -13.45 5.34
C ASN A 693 -19.12 -13.11 5.61
N ASP A 694 -20.06 -13.39 4.70
CA ASP A 694 -21.49 -13.30 5.00
C ASP A 694 -21.83 -14.03 6.30
N TYR A 695 -22.61 -13.38 7.17
CA TYR A 695 -22.91 -13.86 8.52
C TYR A 695 -21.66 -14.25 9.32
N GLY A 696 -20.55 -13.53 9.15
CA GLY A 696 -19.27 -13.84 9.79
C GLY A 696 -18.61 -15.13 9.29
N GLY A 697 -19.04 -15.66 8.14
CA GLY A 697 -18.62 -16.95 7.60
C GLY A 697 -19.10 -18.14 8.43
N SER A 698 -20.26 -18.01 9.08
CA SER A 698 -20.74 -18.96 10.09
C SER A 698 -21.78 -19.94 9.55
N PHE A 699 -22.25 -19.77 8.31
CA PHE A 699 -23.26 -20.60 7.66
C PHE A 699 -22.91 -20.91 6.20
#